data_AF-I0K5C5-F1
#
_entry.id   AF-I0K5C5-F1
#
_cell.length_a   1.000
_cell.length_b   1.000
_cell.length_c   1.000
_cell.angle_alpha   90.00
_cell.angle_beta   90.00
_cell.angle_gamma   90.00
#
_symmetry.space_group_name_H-M   'P 1'
#
loop_
_entity.id
_entity.type
_entity.pdbx_description
1 polymer ?
#
loop_
_entity_poly.entity_id
_entity_poly.type
_entity_poly.pdbx_seq_one_letter_code
_entity_poly.pdbx_strand_id
1 'polypeptide(L)'
;MIQRYRFVVYVFFFIAWLPTNAQKKTPLLRCAAPDLTDAQVHRLDREAQLALSLKQASGAFASLTYVPIRPHIFRSLLGLGGIDLPKLNRVLAATNRYYMLNGTGIQFYFAGATPDYIDNDLYNLLFTVGLEDLIIGNRDASNAMNLYMVNGFDDNTLGGYAYFPANVLSSTRAIILNEVDEFDLGNRLLPHEIGHNFNLLHTHQGSTGATPELVTRGAGANCMTAGDLVCDTPADPYGRPGASVVNVNGCPQYNGTATDPQGATYNPSITNLMSYYFPCTHEFTPGQFDRLAAGLALRQSHSAYSLSYPPTAVAAPVNLSAVLAANAKTVSLSWQDMANNEMGFFVERSTNPTNAFVAVGGTGPNQTTFVDASVQSNVTYYYRIRPSNTTTGSLSPVVPVDVPVCRPTYSASCNSTNGLARVMVNGVALSTGSGCAVSGYSTTTAVTTTVGAGQTIPVSASLLNAGTSLFAAVWVDLNRNGVYESTERLASRSTASTSPLALSLTLPVGLASGVLPMRLVTATNVTPGDPCGGYAGGETEDYVLTVGTVVNCPTPTALTATNVASTSALINWSAASGPTGFGVQYRPSGFSNWTVVNVPSAPYALTGLAAGGSYEWQVLSVCGTAGSSPLSPVSSLSTPCAVPTSLTTTAISGNSAQLNWGNMNTSYRLQWRPADNPTWATVPTVTGTTFAMTSLSLTTAYQWQVAAVCPSGVVSAFTNPVSFTTTDRLVYCQPPASSCDDGDGLASFRLGSVNLSSGSGCSAGGYQSFTAVSANLLPGQPYAFTATLLSDSWPEGLAIWVDLNRNGTLEPAERLYASPGTATGSLLGTLTLPAGTASGRYLLRARVSFDNVTADPCGFVEFGETEDYSINVCSPPTATLTGSQTLTSGQAATLTAQLTGSAPWSLTVSSGAAFTSVVASPFTFTVSPAVSTTYTLSRVTNACGVGTVDGVAAVTVVAPPVLMTDLALAMTTNSRIIRTGDTCVLTVVVSNEGPRSASAIWATSLLPPHMVFVGSTQAAVTSSSGAVSIAVGTLQPDESGTFSFSVRVTDPGTYRLAAQLTAASLPDPDSYLNSGTSDGDDDMALVDLRTSEAGDSVYVSPNPNPRPLPVVQGNQPTPPATEADLSLALWASNRVPISGSVLSLSVAVTNRGGLVATNVVVQLTLPAGWSVTNGAGLSVAGPLVTVPIASIAVGQFVRAGIPVLVSGTGEQVVTAVITAATQPDTDSPHTNAYGQGEDDEASLNVRVQ
;
A
#
# COMPACT_ATOMS: atom_id res chain seq x y z
N MET A 1 70.83 51.19 -47.02
CA MET A 1 71.31 51.28 -48.41
C MET A 1 70.31 50.57 -49.31
N ILE A 2 69.77 51.30 -50.30
CA ILE A 2 69.23 50.88 -51.63
C ILE A 2 67.90 50.09 -51.63
N GLN A 3 66.73 50.77 -51.79
CA GLN A 3 65.95 51.10 -53.03
C GLN A 3 64.87 50.03 -53.36
N ARG A 4 63.64 50.27 -53.85
CA ARG A 4 62.98 51.40 -54.54
C ARG A 4 61.43 51.20 -54.58
N TYR A 5 60.66 52.28 -54.35
CA TYR A 5 59.48 52.82 -55.12
C TYR A 5 58.12 52.08 -55.35
N ARG A 6 57.04 52.86 -55.05
CA ARG A 6 55.73 53.10 -55.74
C ARG A 6 54.55 52.11 -55.58
N PHE A 7 53.27 52.48 -55.69
CA PHE A 7 52.41 53.67 -55.43
C PHE A 7 50.97 53.20 -55.80
N VAL A 8 49.96 53.47 -54.94
CA VAL A 8 48.60 54.01 -55.27
C VAL A 8 47.45 53.16 -55.91
N VAL A 9 46.33 53.10 -55.15
CA VAL A 9 44.87 53.28 -55.47
C VAL A 9 43.87 52.09 -55.45
N TYR A 10 42.97 52.18 -54.43
CA TYR A 10 41.51 51.98 -54.32
C TYR A 10 40.74 51.44 -55.56
N VAL A 11 39.72 50.56 -55.42
CA VAL A 11 38.32 50.89 -55.01
C VAL A 11 37.55 49.64 -54.48
N PHE A 12 36.65 49.92 -53.53
CA PHE A 12 35.64 49.10 -52.84
C PHE A 12 34.69 48.25 -53.73
N PHE A 13 34.27 47.08 -53.23
CA PHE A 13 32.85 46.74 -53.06
C PHE A 13 32.66 45.69 -51.94
N PHE A 14 31.73 45.96 -51.03
CA PHE A 14 31.24 45.12 -49.93
C PHE A 14 30.90 43.69 -50.38
N ILE A 15 31.43 42.64 -49.75
CA ILE A 15 30.71 41.37 -49.52
C ILE A 15 30.99 40.84 -48.11
N ALA A 16 29.88 40.65 -47.41
CA ALA A 16 29.63 40.03 -46.12
C ALA A 16 30.75 39.24 -45.41
N TRP A 17 30.96 39.66 -44.17
CA TRP A 17 31.35 38.83 -43.04
C TRP A 17 30.55 37.52 -43.02
N LEU A 18 31.21 36.37 -43.16
CA LEU A 18 30.67 35.07 -42.74
C LEU A 18 31.48 34.60 -41.52
N PRO A 19 30.82 34.09 -40.48
CA PRO A 19 31.41 33.97 -39.16
C PRO A 19 32.33 32.76 -39.05
N THR A 20 33.34 32.95 -38.20
CA THR A 20 34.08 31.93 -37.44
C THR A 20 33.26 30.67 -37.22
N ASN A 21 33.91 29.50 -37.44
CA ASN A 21 33.46 28.16 -37.11
C ASN A 21 32.65 28.10 -35.80
N ALA A 22 31.33 28.32 -35.92
CA ALA A 22 30.38 27.93 -34.90
C ALA A 22 30.31 26.41 -35.03
N GLN A 23 30.85 25.69 -34.04
CA GLN A 23 30.58 24.28 -33.90
C GLN A 23 29.07 24.12 -33.79
N LYS A 24 28.44 23.64 -34.87
CA LYS A 24 27.11 23.08 -34.82
C LYS A 24 27.18 21.98 -33.75
N LYS A 25 26.40 22.12 -32.67
CA LYS A 25 25.88 20.98 -31.92
C LYS A 25 25.25 20.05 -32.97
N THR A 26 25.96 19.01 -33.38
CA THR A 26 25.45 18.01 -34.30
C THR A 26 24.29 17.27 -33.60
N PRO A 27 23.22 16.92 -34.32
CA PRO A 27 22.22 16.00 -33.77
C PRO A 27 22.91 14.70 -33.34
N LEU A 28 22.45 14.09 -32.25
CA LEU A 28 22.97 12.82 -31.75
C LEU A 28 22.89 11.78 -32.89
N LEU A 29 24.03 11.15 -33.19
CA LEU A 29 24.20 10.30 -34.37
C LEU A 29 23.65 8.89 -34.11
N ARG A 30 22.98 8.33 -35.13
CA ARG A 30 22.29 7.02 -35.05
C ARG A 30 23.26 5.86 -35.28
N CYS A 31 22.91 4.67 -34.78
CA CYS A 31 23.48 3.41 -35.24
C CYS A 31 22.79 3.00 -36.56
N ALA A 32 23.54 2.33 -37.46
CA ALA A 32 23.02 1.74 -38.69
C ALA A 32 23.39 0.25 -38.85
N ALA A 33 23.49 -0.48 -37.74
CA ALA A 33 23.50 -1.93 -37.80
C ALA A 33 22.28 -2.40 -38.62
N PRO A 34 22.45 -3.26 -39.65
CA PRO A 34 21.34 -3.64 -40.51
C PRO A 34 20.24 -4.35 -39.71
N ASP A 35 19.01 -3.84 -39.77
CA ASP A 35 17.87 -4.51 -39.15
C ASP A 35 17.68 -5.90 -39.77
N LEU A 36 17.82 -6.93 -38.94
CA LEU A 36 17.52 -8.30 -39.34
C LEU A 36 16.00 -8.48 -39.45
N THR A 37 15.57 -9.23 -40.47
CA THR A 37 14.17 -9.68 -40.52
C THR A 37 13.88 -10.61 -39.33
N ASP A 38 12.62 -10.69 -38.90
CA ASP A 38 12.22 -11.56 -37.78
C ASP A 38 12.70 -13.01 -37.97
N ALA A 39 12.64 -13.54 -39.19
CA ALA A 39 13.12 -14.88 -39.50
C ALA A 39 14.65 -15.03 -39.29
N GLN A 40 15.42 -14.01 -39.65
CA GLN A 40 16.87 -13.98 -39.43
C GLN A 40 17.22 -13.83 -37.95
N VAL A 41 16.52 -12.96 -37.22
CA VAL A 41 16.67 -12.78 -35.76
C VAL A 41 16.49 -14.11 -35.03
N HIS A 42 15.38 -14.81 -35.27
CA HIS A 42 15.10 -16.07 -34.61
C HIS A 42 16.05 -17.20 -35.02
N ARG A 43 16.53 -17.20 -36.27
CA ARG A 43 17.54 -18.16 -36.71
C ARG A 43 18.85 -17.94 -35.97
N LEU A 44 19.32 -16.69 -35.93
CA LEU A 44 20.57 -16.32 -35.27
C LEU A 44 20.54 -16.61 -33.77
N ASP A 45 19.41 -16.34 -33.11
CA ASP A 45 19.21 -16.65 -31.69
C ASP A 45 19.34 -18.14 -31.40
N ARG A 46 18.64 -19.00 -32.16
CA ARG A 46 18.74 -20.46 -32.00
C ARG A 46 20.15 -20.99 -32.22
N GLU A 47 20.85 -20.48 -33.22
CA GLU A 47 22.25 -20.85 -33.50
C GLU A 47 23.16 -20.46 -32.33
N ALA A 48 22.96 -19.27 -31.75
CA ALA A 48 23.73 -18.79 -30.61
C ALA A 48 23.49 -19.60 -29.34
N GLN A 49 22.23 -19.89 -29.01
CA GLN A 49 21.88 -20.70 -27.84
C GLN A 49 22.40 -22.13 -27.97
N LEU A 50 22.35 -22.72 -29.17
CA LEU A 50 22.96 -24.02 -29.44
C LEU A 50 24.47 -23.99 -29.19
N ALA A 51 25.18 -23.01 -29.73
CA ALA A 51 26.62 -22.87 -29.53
C ALA A 51 26.99 -22.70 -28.05
N LEU A 52 26.21 -21.93 -27.28
CA LEU A 52 26.39 -21.78 -25.85
C LEU A 52 26.25 -23.10 -25.10
N SER A 53 25.17 -23.85 -25.40
CA SER A 53 24.92 -25.16 -24.76
C SER A 53 26.06 -26.16 -25.02
N LEU A 54 26.60 -26.19 -26.25
CA LEU A 54 27.72 -27.06 -26.61
C LEU A 54 29.04 -26.66 -25.92
N LYS A 55 29.28 -25.36 -25.73
CA LYS A 55 30.47 -24.87 -25.00
C LYS A 55 30.38 -25.08 -23.50
N GLN A 56 29.19 -24.89 -22.92
CA GLN A 56 28.94 -25.25 -21.53
C GLN A 56 29.17 -26.75 -21.35
N ALA A 57 28.64 -27.60 -22.25
CA ALA A 57 28.80 -29.06 -22.24
C ALA A 57 30.26 -29.54 -22.27
N SER A 58 31.16 -28.79 -22.90
CA SER A 58 32.59 -29.12 -22.99
C SER A 58 33.43 -28.52 -21.86
N GLY A 59 32.83 -27.82 -20.90
CA GLY A 59 33.56 -27.13 -19.82
C GLY A 59 34.42 -25.94 -20.30
N ALA A 60 34.17 -25.46 -21.53
CA ALA A 60 35.02 -24.50 -22.24
C ALA A 60 34.61 -23.03 -22.03
N PHE A 61 33.64 -22.74 -21.16
CA PHE A 61 33.19 -21.38 -20.86
C PHE A 61 33.74 -20.93 -19.50
N ALA A 62 34.73 -20.04 -19.50
CA ALA A 62 35.29 -19.45 -18.28
C ALA A 62 34.39 -18.32 -17.75
N SER A 63 34.46 -18.03 -16.44
CA SER A 63 33.73 -16.91 -15.81
C SER A 63 34.20 -15.52 -16.29
N LEU A 64 35.38 -15.43 -16.89
CA LEU A 64 35.93 -14.24 -17.55
C LEU A 64 36.57 -14.66 -18.88
N THR A 65 36.07 -14.13 -19.99
CA THR A 65 36.63 -14.40 -21.32
C THR A 65 37.32 -13.16 -21.90
N TYR A 66 38.58 -13.31 -22.27
CA TYR A 66 39.34 -12.28 -22.97
C TYR A 66 39.12 -12.38 -24.49
N VAL A 67 38.66 -11.31 -25.11
CA VAL A 67 38.37 -11.26 -26.55
C VAL A 67 39.32 -10.26 -27.24
N PRO A 68 40.11 -10.70 -28.24
CA PRO A 68 41.00 -9.80 -28.97
C PRO A 68 40.22 -8.87 -29.91
N ILE A 69 40.54 -7.57 -29.85
CA ILE A 69 40.09 -6.55 -30.81
C ILE A 69 41.30 -6.02 -31.58
N ARG A 70 41.29 -6.10 -32.91
CA ARG A 70 42.26 -5.46 -33.80
C ARG A 70 41.78 -4.04 -34.14
N PRO A 71 42.48 -2.98 -33.69
CA PRO A 71 42.12 -1.62 -34.06
C PRO A 71 42.75 -1.26 -35.42
N HIS A 72 41.90 -0.75 -36.31
CA HIS A 72 42.24 -0.19 -37.61
C HIS A 72 41.90 1.31 -37.59
N ILE A 73 42.90 2.18 -37.80
CA ILE A 73 42.74 3.63 -37.60
C ILE A 73 42.97 4.36 -38.92
N PHE A 74 41.94 5.06 -39.40
CA PHE A 74 42.04 5.89 -40.60
C PHE A 74 42.74 7.22 -40.30
N ARG A 75 43.72 7.55 -41.14
CA ARG A 75 44.49 8.80 -41.07
C ARG A 75 44.74 9.36 -42.47
N SER A 76 45.23 10.58 -42.53
CA SER A 76 45.73 11.16 -43.78
C SER A 76 46.92 10.35 -44.33
N LEU A 77 47.24 10.53 -45.62
CA LEU A 77 48.43 9.96 -46.26
C LEU A 77 49.75 10.37 -45.56
N LEU A 78 49.74 11.48 -44.82
CA LEU A 78 50.87 11.94 -44.01
C LEU A 78 50.93 11.28 -42.63
N GLY A 79 50.02 10.35 -42.33
CA GLY A 79 49.92 9.68 -41.03
C GLY A 79 49.37 10.58 -39.90
N LEU A 80 48.77 11.72 -40.25
CA LEU A 80 48.18 12.68 -39.32
C LEU A 80 46.67 12.49 -39.20
N GLY A 81 46.11 12.76 -38.01
CA GLY A 81 44.69 12.57 -37.70
C GLY A 81 44.37 11.16 -37.18
N GLY A 82 43.08 10.80 -37.19
CA GLY A 82 42.59 9.55 -36.58
C GLY A 82 42.39 9.65 -35.07
N ILE A 83 41.82 8.59 -34.47
CA ILE A 83 41.70 8.50 -33.02
C ILE A 83 43.08 8.24 -32.40
N ASP A 84 43.41 8.94 -31.33
CA ASP A 84 44.64 8.67 -30.58
C ASP A 84 44.48 7.46 -29.64
N LEU A 85 45.59 6.78 -29.36
CA LEU A 85 45.60 5.62 -28.48
C LEU A 85 45.15 5.93 -27.05
N PRO A 86 45.57 7.03 -26.38
CA PRO A 86 45.03 7.38 -25.07
C PRO A 86 43.50 7.39 -25.00
N LYS A 87 42.85 8.05 -25.97
CA LYS A 87 41.39 8.12 -26.08
C LYS A 87 40.78 6.74 -26.33
N LEU A 88 41.33 5.98 -27.28
CA LEU A 88 40.83 4.63 -27.57
C LEU A 88 40.97 3.68 -26.36
N ASN A 89 42.05 3.81 -25.57
CA ASN A 89 42.22 3.05 -24.32
C ASN A 89 41.16 3.43 -23.26
N ARG A 90 40.83 4.73 -23.10
CA ARG A 90 39.79 5.18 -22.16
C ARG A 90 38.41 4.69 -22.56
N VAL A 91 38.09 4.80 -23.85
CA VAL A 91 36.81 4.32 -24.42
C VAL A 91 36.69 2.79 -24.25
N LEU A 92 37.74 2.03 -24.57
CA LEU A 92 37.71 0.57 -24.39
C LEU A 92 37.69 0.14 -22.91
N ALA A 93 38.30 0.92 -22.01
CA ALA A 93 38.18 0.71 -20.57
C ALA A 93 36.73 0.87 -20.09
N ALA A 94 36.02 1.90 -20.59
CA ALA A 94 34.61 2.09 -20.31
C ALA A 94 33.76 0.94 -20.88
N THR A 95 34.02 0.50 -22.11
CA THR A 95 33.39 -0.69 -22.69
C THR A 95 33.62 -1.93 -21.83
N ASN A 96 34.87 -2.20 -21.42
CA ASN A 96 35.19 -3.32 -20.54
C ASN A 96 34.39 -3.24 -19.22
N ARG A 97 34.17 -2.05 -18.65
CA ARG A 97 33.35 -1.89 -17.46
C ARG A 97 31.91 -2.39 -17.66
N TYR A 98 31.27 -2.05 -18.78
CA TYR A 98 29.90 -2.47 -19.06
C TYR A 98 29.77 -3.96 -19.34
N TYR A 99 30.78 -4.57 -19.96
CA TYR A 99 30.79 -5.99 -20.35
C TYR A 99 31.25 -6.95 -19.24
N MET A 100 31.58 -6.42 -18.06
CA MET A 100 32.08 -7.19 -16.92
C MET A 100 31.06 -7.45 -15.80
N LEU A 101 29.88 -6.86 -15.88
CA LEU A 101 28.83 -7.03 -14.88
C LEU A 101 28.09 -8.36 -15.20
N ASN A 102 27.74 -9.19 -14.19
CA ASN A 102 26.95 -10.44 -14.31
C ASN A 102 27.68 -11.83 -14.38
N GLY A 103 28.94 -11.98 -13.95
CA GLY A 103 29.52 -13.29 -13.60
C GLY A 103 30.05 -14.19 -14.75
N THR A 104 29.81 -13.84 -16.01
CA THR A 104 30.34 -14.48 -17.24
C THR A 104 31.28 -13.55 -18.05
N GLY A 105 31.71 -12.44 -17.44
CA GLY A 105 32.21 -11.22 -18.07
C GLY A 105 33.11 -11.35 -19.29
N ILE A 106 32.95 -10.41 -20.22
CA ILE A 106 33.79 -10.25 -21.41
C ILE A 106 34.76 -9.09 -21.17
N GLN A 107 36.05 -9.32 -21.38
CA GLN A 107 37.06 -8.27 -21.40
C GLN A 107 37.75 -8.24 -22.75
N PHE A 108 37.84 -7.06 -23.34
CA PHE A 108 38.55 -6.80 -24.58
C PHE A 108 40.00 -6.37 -24.32
N TYR A 109 40.89 -6.81 -25.20
CA TYR A 109 42.29 -6.34 -25.26
C TYR A 109 42.68 -6.09 -26.72
N PHE A 110 43.64 -5.19 -26.94
CA PHE A 110 44.12 -4.92 -28.29
C PHE A 110 44.97 -6.06 -28.84
N ALA A 111 44.66 -6.48 -30.06
CA ALA A 111 45.41 -7.48 -30.80
C ALA A 111 46.62 -6.84 -31.49
N GLY A 112 47.83 -7.23 -31.06
CA GLY A 112 49.11 -6.80 -31.63
C GLY A 112 49.86 -5.77 -30.78
N ALA A 113 51.03 -5.35 -31.27
CA ALA A 113 51.88 -4.34 -30.62
C ALA A 113 51.59 -2.91 -31.10
N THR A 114 50.96 -2.75 -32.27
CA THR A 114 50.54 -1.46 -32.82
C THR A 114 49.19 -1.62 -33.54
N PRO A 115 48.38 -0.54 -33.65
CA PRO A 115 47.23 -0.53 -34.55
C PRO A 115 47.61 -0.83 -35.99
N ASP A 116 46.64 -1.26 -36.79
CA ASP A 116 46.73 -1.17 -38.25
C ASP A 116 46.37 0.25 -38.67
N TYR A 117 47.34 1.02 -39.13
CA TYR A 117 47.09 2.38 -39.62
C TYR A 117 46.75 2.35 -41.11
N ILE A 118 45.64 2.99 -41.47
CA ILE A 118 45.16 3.12 -42.84
C ILE A 118 45.34 4.57 -43.27
N ASP A 119 46.51 4.86 -43.83
CA ASP A 119 46.88 6.21 -44.30
C ASP A 119 46.34 6.41 -45.73
N ASN A 120 45.19 7.08 -45.86
CA ASN A 120 44.51 7.27 -47.14
C ASN A 120 43.62 8.52 -47.16
N ASP A 121 44.01 9.57 -47.89
CA ASP A 121 43.29 10.84 -47.92
C ASP A 121 41.87 10.77 -48.52
N LEU A 122 41.59 9.78 -49.39
CA LEU A 122 40.25 9.63 -49.99
C LEU A 122 39.22 9.18 -48.96
N TYR A 123 39.61 8.24 -48.09
CA TYR A 123 38.73 7.63 -47.08
C TYR A 123 38.96 8.17 -45.67
N ASN A 124 40.01 8.97 -45.48
CA ASN A 124 40.32 9.63 -44.21
C ASN A 124 39.25 10.66 -43.81
N LEU A 125 38.60 11.32 -44.78
CA LEU A 125 37.59 12.34 -44.52
C LEU A 125 36.16 11.77 -44.51
N LEU A 126 35.86 10.85 -45.42
CA LEU A 126 34.53 10.24 -45.57
C LEU A 126 34.68 8.76 -45.92
N PHE A 127 34.15 7.89 -45.06
CA PHE A 127 33.99 6.47 -45.30
C PHE A 127 32.64 6.22 -45.98
N THR A 128 32.65 5.52 -47.12
CA THR A 128 31.44 5.25 -47.91
C THR A 128 30.78 3.95 -47.47
N VAL A 129 29.56 4.05 -46.95
CA VAL A 129 28.77 2.87 -46.54
C VAL A 129 28.40 2.03 -47.76
N GLY A 130 28.51 0.70 -47.65
CA GLY A 130 28.24 -0.25 -48.73
C GLY A 130 29.41 -0.55 -49.67
N LEU A 131 30.57 0.12 -49.49
CA LEU A 131 31.82 -0.15 -50.21
C LEU A 131 32.91 -0.75 -49.31
N GLU A 132 32.55 -1.35 -48.17
CA GLU A 132 33.49 -1.82 -47.15
C GLU A 132 34.50 -2.81 -47.73
N ASP A 133 34.06 -3.79 -48.50
CA ASP A 133 34.96 -4.80 -49.07
C ASP A 133 35.98 -4.20 -50.05
N LEU A 134 35.63 -3.10 -50.73
CA LEU A 134 36.56 -2.36 -51.59
C LEU A 134 37.58 -1.56 -50.78
N ILE A 135 37.16 -0.96 -49.66
CA ILE A 135 37.99 -0.03 -48.87
C ILE A 135 38.89 -0.80 -47.89
N ILE A 136 38.35 -1.82 -47.21
CA ILE A 136 38.97 -2.51 -46.06
C ILE A 136 38.97 -4.04 -46.17
N GLY A 137 38.40 -4.64 -47.21
CA GLY A 137 38.18 -6.10 -47.28
C GLY A 137 39.44 -6.97 -47.20
N ASN A 138 40.62 -6.43 -47.48
CA ASN A 138 41.91 -7.13 -47.36
C ASN A 138 42.67 -6.82 -46.06
N ARG A 139 42.08 -6.06 -45.13
CA ARG A 139 42.72 -5.63 -43.86
C ARG A 139 42.26 -6.43 -42.64
N ASP A 140 41.12 -7.14 -42.73
CA ASP A 140 40.53 -7.87 -41.61
C ASP A 140 41.52 -8.90 -41.01
N ALA A 141 41.71 -8.83 -39.70
CA ALA A 141 42.37 -9.89 -38.94
C ALA A 141 41.43 -11.08 -38.80
N SER A 142 41.87 -12.26 -39.24
CA SER A 142 41.08 -13.50 -39.18
C SER A 142 41.03 -14.16 -37.81
N ASN A 143 41.74 -13.63 -36.82
CA ASN A 143 41.83 -14.17 -35.47
C ASN A 143 41.41 -13.18 -34.36
N ALA A 144 40.78 -12.06 -34.71
CA ALA A 144 40.30 -11.03 -33.79
C ALA A 144 38.99 -10.38 -34.28
N MET A 145 38.30 -9.64 -33.40
CA MET A 145 37.26 -8.69 -33.82
C MET A 145 37.91 -7.47 -34.47
N ASN A 146 37.37 -6.96 -35.58
CA ASN A 146 37.98 -5.87 -36.34
C ASN A 146 37.27 -4.55 -36.04
N LEU A 147 37.96 -3.62 -35.38
CA LEU A 147 37.43 -2.30 -35.01
C LEU A 147 38.03 -1.22 -35.92
N TYR A 148 37.23 -0.68 -36.83
CA TYR A 148 37.60 0.38 -37.75
C TYR A 148 37.16 1.75 -37.20
N MET A 149 38.14 2.61 -36.93
CA MET A 149 37.93 3.97 -36.45
C MET A 149 38.06 4.94 -37.63
N VAL A 150 36.92 5.48 -38.08
CA VAL A 150 36.83 6.41 -39.22
C VAL A 150 36.64 7.84 -38.74
N ASN A 151 36.98 8.86 -39.54
CA ASN A 151 36.82 10.26 -39.14
C ASN A 151 35.54 10.92 -39.68
N GLY A 152 34.77 10.22 -40.50
CA GLY A 152 33.50 10.68 -41.06
C GLY A 152 32.84 9.61 -41.92
N PHE A 153 31.52 9.66 -42.03
CA PHE A 153 30.72 8.87 -42.98
C PHE A 153 30.16 9.78 -44.07
N ASP A 154 29.94 9.24 -45.26
CA ASP A 154 29.20 9.93 -46.32
C ASP A 154 27.72 10.15 -45.97
N ASP A 155 27.16 9.32 -45.11
CA ASP A 155 25.92 9.60 -44.35
C ASP A 155 26.25 10.34 -43.04
N ASN A 156 25.91 11.64 -43.00
CA ASN A 156 26.19 12.50 -41.86
C ASN A 156 25.27 12.27 -40.63
N THR A 157 24.38 11.27 -40.69
CA THR A 157 23.50 10.89 -39.57
C THR A 157 24.02 9.71 -38.76
N LEU A 158 25.10 9.06 -39.21
CA LEU A 158 25.65 7.83 -38.62
C LEU A 158 26.79 8.09 -37.63
N GLY A 159 26.73 7.42 -36.49
CA GLY A 159 27.81 7.34 -35.50
C GLY A 159 28.63 6.06 -35.69
N GLY A 160 27.99 4.97 -36.10
CA GLY A 160 28.67 3.70 -36.32
C GLY A 160 27.70 2.59 -36.73
N TYR A 161 28.27 1.43 -37.06
CA TYR A 161 27.53 0.19 -37.28
C TYR A 161 28.42 -1.03 -37.07
N ALA A 162 27.79 -2.15 -36.77
CA ALA A 162 28.42 -3.45 -36.59
C ALA A 162 27.65 -4.55 -37.30
N TYR A 163 28.34 -5.65 -37.61
CA TYR A 163 27.71 -6.84 -38.17
C TYR A 163 27.36 -7.85 -37.08
N PHE A 164 26.17 -8.44 -37.19
CA PHE A 164 25.76 -9.58 -36.39
C PHE A 164 26.65 -10.82 -36.65
N PRO A 165 26.73 -11.78 -35.70
CA PRO A 165 27.50 -13.00 -35.90
C PRO A 165 27.09 -13.76 -37.16
N ALA A 166 28.06 -14.05 -38.02
CA ALA A 166 27.91 -14.99 -39.15
C ALA A 166 29.22 -15.74 -39.38
N ASN A 167 29.20 -16.87 -40.09
CA ASN A 167 30.41 -17.64 -40.40
C ASN A 167 31.15 -17.08 -41.64
N VAL A 168 31.41 -15.77 -41.63
CA VAL A 168 32.20 -15.05 -42.65
C VAL A 168 33.07 -14.00 -41.95
N LEU A 169 34.27 -13.75 -42.47
CA LEU A 169 35.24 -12.86 -41.84
C LEU A 169 34.74 -11.42 -41.69
N SER A 170 34.03 -10.90 -42.70
CA SER A 170 33.47 -9.54 -42.68
C SER A 170 32.46 -9.30 -41.56
N SER A 171 31.88 -10.36 -40.98
CA SER A 171 30.97 -10.26 -39.83
C SER A 171 31.66 -9.86 -38.53
N THR A 172 32.99 -9.81 -38.50
CA THR A 172 33.78 -9.41 -37.31
C THR A 172 33.97 -7.90 -37.20
N ARG A 173 33.49 -7.12 -38.18
CA ARG A 173 33.74 -5.69 -38.30
C ARG A 173 32.79 -4.87 -37.40
N ALA A 174 33.35 -3.88 -36.73
CA ALA A 174 32.66 -2.71 -36.19
C ALA A 174 33.29 -1.46 -36.84
N ILE A 175 32.49 -0.59 -37.46
CA ILE A 175 32.96 0.64 -38.09
C ILE A 175 32.36 1.82 -37.33
N ILE A 176 33.22 2.62 -36.71
CA ILE A 176 32.83 3.58 -35.67
C ILE A 176 33.48 4.93 -35.93
N LEU A 177 32.68 5.99 -35.81
CA LEU A 177 33.13 7.36 -35.93
C LEU A 177 34.04 7.73 -34.76
N ASN A 178 35.17 8.36 -35.06
CA ASN A 178 36.01 9.07 -34.11
C ASN A 178 35.33 10.39 -33.71
N GLU A 179 34.28 10.30 -32.91
CA GLU A 179 33.51 11.46 -32.45
C GLU A 179 34.33 12.37 -31.52
N VAL A 180 34.02 13.67 -31.49
CA VAL A 180 34.74 14.61 -30.61
C VAL A 180 34.41 14.39 -29.13
N ASP A 181 33.16 13.99 -28.84
CA ASP A 181 32.72 13.70 -27.48
C ASP A 181 33.15 12.29 -27.06
N GLU A 182 34.19 12.22 -26.24
CA GLU A 182 34.71 10.96 -25.72
C GLU A 182 33.73 10.26 -24.77
N PHE A 183 32.90 11.03 -24.06
CA PHE A 183 31.91 10.47 -23.15
C PHE A 183 30.85 9.70 -23.94
N ASP A 184 30.36 10.27 -25.03
CA ASP A 184 29.39 9.62 -25.91
C ASP A 184 30.00 8.39 -26.61
N LEU A 185 31.24 8.51 -27.11
CA LEU A 185 31.95 7.40 -27.74
C LEU A 185 32.14 6.19 -26.78
N GLY A 186 32.48 6.44 -25.51
CA GLY A 186 32.76 5.40 -24.51
C GLY A 186 31.54 4.89 -23.73
N ASN A 187 30.53 5.72 -23.52
CA ASN A 187 29.33 5.36 -22.74
C ASN A 187 28.10 5.05 -23.59
N ARG A 188 28.22 5.12 -24.92
CA ARG A 188 27.15 4.78 -25.83
C ARG A 188 27.69 4.05 -27.05
N LEU A 189 28.42 4.76 -27.91
CA LEU A 189 28.60 4.31 -29.29
C LEU A 189 29.44 3.02 -29.41
N LEU A 190 30.66 2.99 -28.88
CA LEU A 190 31.49 1.78 -28.90
C LEU A 190 30.82 0.57 -28.21
N PRO A 191 30.33 0.68 -26.96
CA PRO A 191 29.69 -0.46 -26.30
C PRO A 191 28.39 -0.92 -26.97
N HIS A 192 27.64 -0.03 -27.63
CA HIS A 192 26.44 -0.36 -28.40
C HIS A 192 26.77 -1.20 -29.64
N GLU A 193 27.70 -0.73 -30.49
CA GLU A 193 28.06 -1.44 -31.73
C GLU A 193 28.73 -2.79 -31.45
N ILE A 194 29.54 -2.86 -30.40
CA ILE A 194 30.09 -4.14 -29.95
C ILE A 194 28.96 -5.09 -29.50
N GLY A 195 27.84 -4.56 -28.99
CA GLY A 195 26.70 -5.36 -28.55
C GLY A 195 26.08 -6.14 -29.71
N HIS A 196 25.87 -5.47 -30.86
CA HIS A 196 25.41 -6.13 -32.08
C HIS A 196 26.37 -7.21 -32.58
N ASN A 197 27.67 -6.95 -32.50
CA ASN A 197 28.69 -7.96 -32.79
C ASN A 197 28.50 -9.22 -31.93
N PHE A 198 27.95 -9.12 -30.73
CA PHE A 198 27.67 -10.25 -29.84
C PHE A 198 26.17 -10.57 -29.72
N ASN A 199 25.40 -10.36 -30.81
CA ASN A 199 24.00 -10.79 -30.93
C ASN A 199 22.97 -9.99 -30.10
N LEU A 200 23.34 -8.82 -29.55
CA LEU A 200 22.32 -7.93 -28.99
C LEU A 200 21.55 -7.22 -30.09
N LEU A 201 20.23 -7.14 -29.92
CA LEU A 201 19.34 -6.38 -30.78
C LEU A 201 19.07 -5.01 -30.15
N HIS A 202 18.59 -4.06 -30.94
CA HIS A 202 18.04 -2.83 -30.39
C HIS A 202 16.86 -3.16 -29.46
N THR A 203 16.71 -2.46 -28.34
CA THR A 203 15.58 -2.67 -27.41
C THR A 203 14.22 -2.51 -28.09
N HIS A 204 14.16 -1.68 -29.13
CA HIS A 204 12.97 -1.42 -29.94
C HIS A 204 12.88 -2.28 -31.21
N GLN A 205 13.57 -3.41 -31.27
CA GLN A 205 13.54 -4.29 -32.43
C GLN A 205 12.10 -4.68 -32.78
N GLY A 206 11.71 -4.48 -34.04
CA GLY A 206 10.34 -4.79 -34.51
C GLY A 206 9.24 -3.90 -33.91
N SER A 207 9.58 -2.82 -33.20
CA SER A 207 8.60 -1.93 -32.56
C SER A 207 7.59 -1.38 -33.58
N THR A 208 8.00 -0.98 -34.78
CA THR A 208 7.10 -0.44 -35.82
C THR A 208 6.43 -1.52 -36.68
N GLY A 209 6.71 -2.80 -36.42
CA GLY A 209 6.20 -3.95 -37.15
C GLY A 209 4.76 -4.35 -36.79
N ALA A 210 4.23 -5.36 -37.50
CA ALA A 210 2.87 -5.88 -37.33
C ALA A 210 2.66 -6.61 -35.98
N THR A 211 3.74 -7.15 -35.42
CA THR A 211 3.74 -7.89 -34.14
C THR A 211 4.79 -7.32 -33.20
N PRO A 212 4.55 -6.14 -32.60
CA PRO A 212 5.47 -5.56 -31.63
C PRO A 212 5.58 -6.44 -30.39
N GLU A 213 6.66 -6.23 -29.63
CA GLU A 213 6.75 -6.75 -28.28
C GLU A 213 5.63 -6.18 -27.40
N LEU A 214 5.00 -7.05 -26.63
CA LEU A 214 3.94 -6.68 -25.69
C LEU A 214 4.55 -6.18 -24.39
N VAL A 215 3.83 -5.29 -23.71
CA VAL A 215 4.19 -4.85 -22.35
C VAL A 215 4.00 -5.99 -21.34
N THR A 216 3.13 -6.95 -21.65
CA THR A 216 2.88 -8.13 -20.81
C THR A 216 4.16 -8.94 -20.58
N ARG A 217 4.35 -9.43 -19.35
CA ARG A 217 5.44 -10.34 -18.95
C ARG A 217 4.84 -11.61 -18.36
N GLY A 218 5.45 -12.77 -18.61
CA GLY A 218 4.93 -14.07 -18.19
C GLY A 218 3.92 -14.69 -19.17
N ALA A 219 2.85 -15.31 -18.67
CA ALA A 219 1.85 -15.97 -19.51
C ALA A 219 1.17 -14.95 -20.46
N GLY A 220 1.22 -15.23 -21.77
CA GLY A 220 0.72 -14.31 -22.80
C GLY A 220 1.72 -13.24 -23.25
N ALA A 221 2.91 -13.16 -22.65
CA ALA A 221 4.01 -12.35 -23.18
C ALA A 221 4.56 -12.94 -24.48
N ASN A 222 5.06 -12.07 -25.35
CA ASN A 222 5.70 -12.48 -26.60
C ASN A 222 7.18 -12.05 -26.68
N CYS A 223 7.78 -11.58 -25.58
CA CYS A 223 9.17 -11.11 -25.51
C CYS A 223 10.24 -12.16 -25.85
N MET A 224 9.88 -13.44 -25.99
CA MET A 224 10.76 -14.50 -26.53
C MET A 224 10.60 -14.71 -28.04
N THR A 225 9.66 -14.01 -28.68
CA THR A 225 9.25 -14.20 -30.08
C THR A 225 9.06 -12.89 -30.87
N ALA A 226 9.14 -11.76 -30.19
CA ALA A 226 9.01 -10.41 -30.72
C ALA A 226 9.87 -9.47 -29.86
N GLY A 227 10.16 -8.27 -30.35
CA GLY A 227 11.08 -7.36 -29.68
C GLY A 227 12.54 -7.74 -29.91
N ASP A 228 13.36 -7.46 -28.90
CA ASP A 228 14.78 -7.78 -28.86
C ASP A 228 15.09 -9.23 -28.40
N LEU A 229 14.04 -10.04 -28.22
CA LEU A 229 14.07 -11.41 -27.72
C LEU A 229 14.64 -11.54 -26.29
N VAL A 230 14.52 -10.48 -25.49
CA VAL A 230 14.98 -10.46 -24.10
C VAL A 230 13.78 -10.04 -23.22
N CYS A 231 13.39 -10.89 -22.27
CA CYS A 231 12.16 -10.62 -21.51
C CYS A 231 12.36 -9.67 -20.32
N ASP A 232 13.60 -9.42 -19.89
CA ASP A 232 13.91 -8.48 -18.81
C ASP A 232 14.29 -7.07 -19.31
N THR A 233 14.38 -6.87 -20.62
CA THR A 233 14.30 -5.55 -21.24
C THR A 233 12.82 -5.16 -21.34
N PRO A 234 12.42 -3.98 -20.84
CA PRO A 234 11.07 -3.49 -21.03
C PRO A 234 10.77 -3.22 -22.51
N ALA A 235 9.56 -3.56 -22.96
CA ALA A 235 9.15 -3.38 -24.35
C ALA A 235 9.29 -1.91 -24.76
N ASP A 236 9.96 -1.68 -25.89
CA ASP A 236 10.38 -0.35 -26.30
C ASP A 236 9.61 0.15 -27.54
N PRO A 237 8.83 1.25 -27.39
CA PRO A 237 8.01 1.77 -28.47
C PRO A 237 8.75 2.75 -29.38
N TYR A 238 10.08 2.90 -29.27
CA TYR A 238 10.84 3.86 -30.09
C TYR A 238 10.45 3.77 -31.57
N GLY A 239 10.12 4.92 -32.19
CA GLY A 239 9.65 5.00 -33.57
C GLY A 239 8.13 4.86 -33.77
N ARG A 240 7.35 4.47 -32.74
CA ARG A 240 5.88 4.45 -32.80
C ARG A 240 5.26 5.84 -32.58
N PRO A 241 4.09 6.13 -33.19
CA PRO A 241 3.30 7.30 -32.81
C PRO A 241 3.00 7.30 -31.30
N GLY A 242 3.26 8.44 -30.64
CA GLY A 242 3.09 8.59 -29.19
C GLY A 242 4.31 8.23 -28.35
N ALA A 243 5.39 7.67 -28.92
CA ALA A 243 6.64 7.42 -28.21
C ALA A 243 7.47 8.71 -28.09
N SER A 244 7.18 9.51 -27.06
CA SER A 244 7.82 10.81 -26.80
C SER A 244 8.77 10.76 -25.60
N VAL A 245 9.80 11.60 -25.65
CA VAL A 245 10.75 11.81 -24.54
C VAL A 245 10.95 13.30 -24.26
N VAL A 246 11.27 13.62 -23.01
CA VAL A 246 11.66 14.96 -22.55
C VAL A 246 13.04 14.91 -21.92
N ASN A 247 13.87 15.92 -22.20
CA ASN A 247 15.18 16.01 -21.57
C ASN A 247 15.09 16.70 -20.22
N VAL A 248 15.49 16.01 -19.17
CA VAL A 248 15.59 16.53 -17.80
C VAL A 248 17.06 16.43 -17.37
N ASN A 249 17.66 17.59 -17.04
CA ASN A 249 19.08 17.71 -16.67
C ASN A 249 20.07 17.10 -17.69
N GLY A 250 19.72 17.13 -18.98
CA GLY A 250 20.57 16.58 -20.05
C GLY A 250 20.38 15.09 -20.33
N CYS A 251 19.50 14.40 -19.60
CA CYS A 251 19.13 13.01 -19.86
C CYS A 251 17.69 12.89 -20.38
N PRO A 252 17.41 12.01 -21.35
CA PRO A 252 16.06 11.75 -21.81
C PRO A 252 15.27 11.03 -20.72
N GLN A 253 14.00 11.40 -20.54
CA GLN A 253 13.00 10.70 -19.75
C GLN A 253 11.80 10.40 -20.65
N TYR A 254 11.26 9.19 -20.52
CA TYR A 254 10.09 8.79 -21.30
C TYR A 254 8.81 9.44 -20.77
N ASN A 255 8.07 10.12 -21.64
CA ASN A 255 6.78 10.73 -21.32
C ASN A 255 5.72 10.43 -22.40
N GLY A 256 5.96 9.38 -23.18
CA GLY A 256 5.10 8.98 -24.29
C GLY A 256 3.77 8.38 -23.82
N THR A 257 2.79 8.44 -24.71
CA THR A 257 1.45 7.86 -24.54
C THR A 257 1.22 6.62 -25.40
N ALA A 258 2.27 6.09 -26.03
CA ALA A 258 2.19 4.90 -26.86
C ALA A 258 1.69 3.70 -26.04
N THR A 259 0.83 2.90 -26.68
CA THR A 259 0.30 1.65 -26.13
C THR A 259 0.57 0.48 -27.08
N ASP A 260 0.67 -0.72 -26.52
CA ASP A 260 0.76 -1.97 -27.29
C ASP A 260 -0.61 -2.35 -27.90
N PRO A 261 -0.69 -3.38 -28.76
CA PRO A 261 -1.95 -3.82 -29.38
C PRO A 261 -3.05 -4.26 -28.38
N GLN A 262 -2.71 -4.43 -27.10
CA GLN A 262 -3.58 -4.84 -26.00
C GLN A 262 -4.01 -3.63 -25.16
N GLY A 263 -3.53 -2.43 -25.49
CA GLY A 263 -3.86 -1.17 -24.81
C GLY A 263 -2.98 -0.87 -23.59
N ALA A 264 -1.94 -1.66 -23.32
CA ALA A 264 -1.02 -1.41 -22.21
C ALA A 264 0.01 -0.32 -22.59
N THR A 265 0.25 0.64 -21.70
CA THR A 265 1.20 1.73 -21.93
C THR A 265 2.64 1.25 -21.78
N TYR A 266 3.51 1.63 -22.73
CA TYR A 266 4.92 1.29 -22.68
C TYR A 266 5.68 2.08 -21.61
N ASN A 267 6.71 1.45 -21.03
CA ASN A 267 7.67 2.08 -20.12
C ASN A 267 9.09 1.57 -20.45
N PRO A 268 9.73 2.09 -21.51
CA PRO A 268 11.02 1.59 -22.00
C PRO A 268 12.18 1.91 -21.05
N SER A 269 13.25 1.11 -21.12
CA SER A 269 14.51 1.42 -20.44
C SER A 269 15.30 2.48 -21.22
N ILE A 270 15.18 3.73 -20.76
CA ILE A 270 15.87 4.92 -21.31
C ILE A 270 17.38 4.95 -21.03
N THR A 271 17.88 4.08 -20.15
CA THR A 271 19.27 3.98 -19.73
C THR A 271 19.99 2.78 -20.37
N ASN A 272 19.27 1.91 -21.09
CA ASN A 272 19.84 0.75 -21.73
C ASN A 272 20.77 1.13 -22.89
N LEU A 273 21.97 0.53 -22.92
CA LEU A 273 22.97 0.76 -23.96
C LEU A 273 22.49 0.38 -25.36
N MET A 274 21.54 -0.55 -25.51
CA MET A 274 20.96 -0.95 -26.80
C MET A 274 19.71 -0.15 -27.20
N SER A 275 19.33 0.86 -26.42
CA SER A 275 18.24 1.79 -26.76
C SER A 275 18.73 2.96 -27.60
N TYR A 276 17.80 3.75 -28.17
CA TYR A 276 18.10 5.01 -28.86
C TYR A 276 17.78 6.25 -28.01
N TYR A 277 17.71 6.09 -26.68
CA TYR A 277 17.43 7.15 -25.72
C TYR A 277 18.73 7.73 -25.13
N PHE A 278 19.41 8.57 -25.92
CA PHE A 278 20.74 9.11 -25.60
C PHE A 278 20.69 10.51 -24.95
N PRO A 279 21.74 10.95 -24.22
CA PRO A 279 23.09 10.37 -24.07
C PRO A 279 23.35 9.61 -22.75
N CYS A 280 22.34 9.37 -21.91
CA CYS A 280 22.54 8.86 -20.55
C CYS A 280 22.45 7.33 -20.43
N THR A 281 22.74 6.61 -21.51
CA THR A 281 22.77 5.14 -21.50
C THR A 281 24.01 4.63 -20.78
N HIS A 282 23.88 3.59 -19.96
CA HIS A 282 25.00 3.08 -19.17
C HIS A 282 24.83 1.65 -18.65
N GLU A 283 23.84 0.89 -19.12
CA GLU A 283 23.58 -0.46 -18.60
C GLU A 283 23.09 -1.47 -19.65
N PHE A 284 23.30 -2.75 -19.32
CA PHE A 284 22.65 -3.90 -19.94
C PHE A 284 21.81 -4.63 -18.89
N THR A 285 20.77 -5.32 -19.32
CA THR A 285 20.00 -6.21 -18.44
C THR A 285 20.69 -7.58 -18.29
N PRO A 286 20.40 -8.34 -17.22
CA PRO A 286 20.86 -9.72 -17.08
C PRO A 286 20.61 -10.60 -18.32
N GLY A 287 19.43 -10.52 -18.93
CA GLY A 287 19.08 -11.26 -20.14
C GLY A 287 19.90 -10.85 -21.36
N GLN A 288 20.29 -9.57 -21.46
CA GLN A 288 21.25 -9.13 -22.47
C GLN A 288 22.65 -9.74 -22.23
N PHE A 289 23.10 -9.88 -20.98
CA PHE A 289 24.36 -10.59 -20.69
C PHE A 289 24.32 -12.07 -21.09
N ASP A 290 23.21 -12.76 -20.87
CA ASP A 290 23.02 -14.15 -21.32
C ASP A 290 23.11 -14.24 -22.86
N ARG A 291 22.50 -13.28 -23.56
CA ARG A 291 22.54 -13.18 -25.01
C ARG A 291 23.94 -12.85 -25.55
N LEU A 292 24.70 -11.98 -24.88
CA LEU A 292 26.11 -11.69 -25.17
C LEU A 292 26.97 -12.96 -25.04
N ALA A 293 26.78 -13.74 -23.98
CA ALA A 293 27.48 -15.00 -23.78
C ALA A 293 27.17 -16.01 -24.91
N ALA A 294 25.91 -16.10 -25.33
CA ALA A 294 25.48 -16.92 -26.46
C ALA A 294 26.10 -16.45 -27.78
N GLY A 295 26.10 -15.14 -28.04
CA GLY A 295 26.74 -14.55 -29.22
C GLY A 295 28.24 -14.82 -29.28
N LEU A 296 28.94 -14.72 -28.14
CA LEU A 296 30.36 -15.07 -28.04
C LEU A 296 30.60 -16.56 -28.32
N ALA A 297 29.78 -17.44 -27.74
CA ALA A 297 29.88 -18.87 -27.98
C ALA A 297 29.68 -19.22 -29.46
N LEU A 298 28.72 -18.58 -30.13
CA LEU A 298 28.48 -18.72 -31.57
C LEU A 298 29.71 -18.34 -32.38
N ARG A 299 30.26 -17.15 -32.14
CA ARG A 299 31.47 -16.69 -32.85
C ARG A 299 32.65 -17.62 -32.67
N GLN A 300 32.83 -18.15 -31.46
CA GLN A 300 33.91 -19.10 -31.18
C GLN A 300 33.68 -20.49 -31.80
N SER A 301 32.47 -20.79 -32.31
CA SER A 301 32.15 -22.02 -33.04
C SER A 301 32.38 -21.90 -34.55
N HIS A 302 32.55 -20.68 -35.07
CA HIS A 302 32.74 -20.43 -36.49
C HIS A 302 34.14 -20.85 -36.97
N SER A 303 34.24 -21.14 -38.27
CA SER A 303 35.46 -21.62 -38.93
C SER A 303 36.09 -20.58 -39.86
N ALA A 304 35.34 -19.56 -40.28
CA ALA A 304 35.84 -18.51 -41.19
C ALA A 304 36.80 -17.52 -40.50
N TYR A 305 36.80 -17.49 -39.17
CA TYR A 305 37.70 -16.71 -38.33
C TYR A 305 37.84 -17.41 -36.98
N SER A 306 38.77 -16.92 -36.16
CA SER A 306 38.91 -17.30 -34.76
C SER A 306 38.93 -16.06 -33.88
N LEU A 307 38.70 -16.19 -32.58
CA LEU A 307 38.89 -15.09 -31.60
C LEU A 307 40.07 -15.43 -30.70
N SER A 308 41.19 -15.77 -31.34
CA SER A 308 42.34 -16.43 -30.72
C SER A 308 43.66 -15.68 -30.88
N TYR A 309 43.64 -14.43 -31.35
CA TYR A 309 44.85 -13.61 -31.48
C TYR A 309 45.60 -13.59 -30.14
N PRO A 310 46.86 -14.05 -30.08
CA PRO A 310 47.55 -14.20 -28.80
C PRO A 310 47.79 -12.84 -28.13
N PRO A 311 47.67 -12.74 -26.78
CA PRO A 311 48.06 -11.53 -26.08
C PRO A 311 49.53 -11.20 -26.34
N THR A 312 49.84 -9.92 -26.50
CA THR A 312 51.22 -9.47 -26.73
C THR A 312 52.06 -9.75 -25.48
N ALA A 313 53.29 -10.26 -25.65
CA ALA A 313 54.22 -10.37 -24.53
C ALA A 313 54.75 -8.96 -24.20
N VAL A 314 54.17 -8.33 -23.18
CA VAL A 314 54.55 -7.00 -22.69
C VAL A 314 55.16 -7.14 -21.30
N ALA A 315 56.25 -6.44 -21.02
CA ALA A 315 56.82 -6.42 -19.68
C ALA A 315 55.81 -5.79 -18.69
N ALA A 316 55.61 -6.44 -17.55
CA ALA A 316 54.67 -5.93 -16.55
C ALA A 316 55.14 -4.58 -15.97
N PRO A 317 54.24 -3.61 -15.75
CA PRO A 317 54.57 -2.40 -15.01
C PRO A 317 55.07 -2.71 -13.60
N VAL A 318 56.09 -2.00 -13.15
CA VAL A 318 56.69 -2.18 -11.82
C VAL A 318 56.57 -0.90 -11.00
N ASN A 319 56.88 -0.97 -9.70
CA ASN A 319 56.88 0.18 -8.80
C ASN A 319 55.54 0.96 -8.81
N LEU A 320 54.41 0.24 -8.95
CA LEU A 320 53.10 0.85 -8.78
C LEU A 320 53.01 1.46 -7.38
N SER A 321 52.52 2.68 -7.32
CA SER A 321 52.25 3.44 -6.12
C SER A 321 50.87 4.07 -6.25
N ALA A 322 50.04 3.91 -5.22
CA ALA A 322 48.76 4.58 -5.09
C ALA A 322 48.84 5.57 -3.93
N VAL A 323 48.71 6.85 -4.24
CA VAL A 323 48.80 7.93 -3.26
C VAL A 323 47.50 8.70 -3.25
N LEU A 324 46.86 8.76 -2.09
CA LEU A 324 45.72 9.63 -1.89
C LEU A 324 46.16 11.10 -2.04
N ALA A 325 45.47 11.86 -2.88
CA ALA A 325 45.73 13.28 -3.03
C ALA A 325 45.36 14.05 -1.74
N ALA A 326 45.96 15.23 -1.55
CA ALA A 326 45.73 16.07 -0.36
C ALA A 326 44.25 16.46 -0.14
N ASN A 327 43.42 16.37 -1.18
CA ASN A 327 41.97 16.62 -1.11
C ASN A 327 41.17 15.43 -0.54
N ALA A 328 41.80 14.27 -0.31
CA ALA A 328 41.19 13.02 0.13
C ALA A 328 40.00 12.51 -0.75
N LYS A 329 39.91 12.97 -2.00
CA LYS A 329 38.82 12.66 -2.95
C LYS A 329 39.30 12.02 -4.24
N THR A 330 40.61 11.96 -4.46
CA THR A 330 41.20 11.38 -5.67
C THR A 330 42.43 10.55 -5.31
N VAL A 331 42.63 9.43 -5.99
CA VAL A 331 43.85 8.61 -5.87
C VAL A 331 44.72 8.87 -7.10
N SER A 332 45.96 9.30 -6.86
CA SER A 332 46.99 9.42 -7.88
C SER A 332 47.81 8.13 -7.93
N LEU A 333 47.79 7.48 -9.07
CA LEU A 333 48.59 6.30 -9.37
C LEU A 333 49.84 6.71 -10.14
N SER A 334 50.98 6.13 -9.79
CA SER A 334 52.20 6.19 -10.58
C SER A 334 52.85 4.81 -10.67
N TRP A 335 53.45 4.50 -11.81
CA TRP A 335 54.18 3.25 -12.03
C TRP A 335 55.38 3.49 -12.94
N GLN A 336 56.27 2.52 -13.01
CA GLN A 336 57.36 2.49 -13.97
C GLN A 336 56.97 1.59 -15.15
N ASP A 337 57.00 2.17 -16.34
CA ASP A 337 56.88 1.43 -17.59
C ASP A 337 58.19 0.67 -17.87
N MET A 338 58.04 -0.60 -18.25
CA MET A 338 59.13 -1.52 -18.57
C MET A 338 59.07 -2.00 -20.03
N ALA A 339 58.09 -1.54 -20.79
CA ALA A 339 57.80 -1.96 -22.16
C ALA A 339 57.96 -0.80 -23.15
N ASN A 340 58.02 -1.16 -24.44
CA ASN A 340 57.97 -0.23 -25.57
C ASN A 340 57.04 -0.74 -26.69
N ASN A 341 56.27 -1.79 -26.39
CA ASN A 341 55.40 -2.52 -27.30
C ASN A 341 53.97 -2.65 -26.73
N GLU A 342 53.66 -1.89 -25.70
CA GLU A 342 52.34 -1.68 -25.15
C GLU A 342 51.55 -0.69 -26.01
N MET A 343 50.25 -0.94 -26.18
CA MET A 343 49.34 0.00 -26.84
C MET A 343 48.73 1.02 -25.87
N GLY A 344 49.13 0.94 -24.59
CA GLY A 344 48.59 1.70 -23.47
C GLY A 344 48.38 0.79 -22.26
N PHE A 345 47.70 1.31 -21.25
CA PHE A 345 47.41 0.58 -20.03
C PHE A 345 45.94 0.71 -19.62
N PHE A 346 45.36 -0.37 -19.13
CA PHE A 346 44.15 -0.35 -18.33
C PHE A 346 44.51 -0.22 -16.86
N VAL A 347 43.83 0.72 -16.21
CA VAL A 347 43.90 0.90 -14.75
C VAL A 347 42.72 0.15 -14.16
N GLU A 348 43.03 -0.88 -13.37
CA GLU A 348 42.00 -1.76 -12.80
C GLU A 348 41.93 -1.55 -11.28
N ARG A 349 40.70 -1.52 -10.76
CA ARG A 349 40.40 -1.31 -9.34
C ARG A 349 39.49 -2.40 -8.82
N SER A 350 39.68 -2.80 -7.56
CA SER A 350 38.79 -3.67 -6.80
C SER A 350 38.66 -3.20 -5.36
N THR A 351 37.60 -3.58 -4.68
CA THR A 351 37.48 -3.50 -3.21
C THR A 351 37.94 -4.80 -2.53
N ASN A 352 38.34 -5.81 -3.32
CA ASN A 352 38.94 -7.06 -2.86
C ASN A 352 40.41 -7.15 -3.33
N PRO A 353 41.34 -7.61 -2.48
CA PRO A 353 42.75 -7.71 -2.84
C PRO A 353 43.08 -8.71 -3.97
N THR A 354 42.17 -9.64 -4.28
CA THR A 354 42.51 -10.83 -5.11
C THR A 354 41.65 -11.01 -6.35
N ASN A 355 40.43 -10.48 -6.38
CA ASN A 355 39.47 -10.72 -7.46
C ASN A 355 38.62 -9.47 -7.78
N ALA A 356 37.67 -9.60 -8.70
CA ALA A 356 36.70 -8.56 -9.07
C ALA A 356 37.29 -7.22 -9.55
N PHE A 357 38.48 -7.26 -10.17
CA PHE A 357 39.12 -6.07 -10.75
C PHE A 357 38.37 -5.60 -12.00
N VAL A 358 37.90 -4.36 -11.98
CA VAL A 358 37.24 -3.70 -13.12
C VAL A 358 38.10 -2.55 -13.63
N ALA A 359 38.07 -2.31 -14.95
CA ALA A 359 38.76 -1.15 -15.51
C ALA A 359 38.05 0.15 -15.10
N VAL A 360 38.78 1.05 -14.45
CA VAL A 360 38.31 2.40 -14.06
C VAL A 360 38.80 3.49 -15.00
N GLY A 361 39.73 3.15 -15.89
CA GLY A 361 40.22 4.04 -16.93
C GLY A 361 41.32 3.40 -17.78
N GLY A 362 41.78 4.16 -18.78
CA GLY A 362 42.87 3.76 -19.65
C GLY A 362 43.85 4.90 -19.91
N THR A 363 45.10 4.57 -20.20
CA THR A 363 46.16 5.51 -20.59
C THR A 363 46.79 5.11 -21.91
N GLY A 364 47.46 6.06 -22.57
CA GLY A 364 48.19 5.77 -23.81
C GLY A 364 49.54 5.07 -23.57
N PRO A 365 50.26 4.71 -24.64
CA PRO A 365 51.61 4.16 -24.56
C PRO A 365 52.56 5.06 -23.76
N ASN A 366 53.53 4.48 -23.05
CA ASN A 366 54.53 5.18 -22.23
C ASN A 366 53.97 6.09 -21.11
N GLN A 367 52.66 6.05 -20.85
CA GLN A 367 52.07 6.79 -19.73
C GLN A 367 52.32 6.05 -18.43
N THR A 368 52.71 6.81 -17.41
CA THR A 368 53.15 6.28 -16.11
C THR A 368 52.33 6.80 -14.94
N THR A 369 51.27 7.58 -15.21
CA THR A 369 50.41 8.15 -14.17
C THR A 369 48.93 8.09 -14.55
N PHE A 370 48.08 8.03 -13.54
CA PHE A 370 46.63 8.11 -13.67
C PHE A 370 46.02 8.73 -12.41
N VAL A 371 44.90 9.45 -12.56
CA VAL A 371 44.13 9.99 -11.43
C VAL A 371 42.75 9.36 -11.44
N ASP A 372 42.46 8.58 -10.40
CA ASP A 372 41.12 8.06 -10.14
C ASP A 372 40.34 9.06 -9.29
N ALA A 373 39.36 9.72 -9.90
CA ALA A 373 38.46 10.67 -9.24
C ALA A 373 37.10 10.04 -8.85
N SER A 374 36.92 8.74 -9.08
CA SER A 374 35.69 8.01 -8.81
C SER A 374 35.71 7.24 -7.48
N VAL A 375 36.65 7.58 -6.59
CA VAL A 375 36.86 6.92 -5.30
C VAL A 375 35.91 7.48 -4.25
N GLN A 376 35.42 6.60 -3.38
CA GLN A 376 34.60 6.97 -2.23
C GLN A 376 35.46 6.96 -0.95
N SER A 377 35.12 7.81 0.02
CA SER A 377 35.80 7.79 1.32
C SER A 377 35.42 6.56 2.14
N ASN A 378 36.26 6.24 3.11
CA ASN A 378 36.11 5.06 3.97
C ASN A 378 36.12 3.72 3.22
N VAL A 379 36.80 3.68 2.06
CA VAL A 379 36.98 2.46 1.25
C VAL A 379 38.47 2.21 1.04
N THR A 380 38.88 0.97 1.27
CA THR A 380 40.19 0.47 0.81
C THR A 380 40.04 0.00 -0.64
N TYR A 381 40.77 0.63 -1.54
CA TYR A 381 40.84 0.22 -2.93
C TYR A 381 42.14 -0.50 -3.23
N TYR A 382 42.06 -1.54 -4.04
CA TYR A 382 43.18 -2.29 -4.57
C TYR A 382 43.34 -1.97 -6.04
N TYR A 383 44.50 -1.46 -6.44
CA TYR A 383 44.80 -1.11 -7.82
C TYR A 383 45.82 -2.07 -8.43
N ARG A 384 45.67 -2.33 -9.72
CA ARG A 384 46.71 -2.95 -10.56
C ARG A 384 46.68 -2.35 -11.95
N ILE A 385 47.82 -2.37 -12.63
CA ILE A 385 47.99 -1.87 -13.99
C ILE A 385 48.18 -3.06 -14.93
N ARG A 386 47.43 -3.06 -16.03
CA ARG A 386 47.52 -4.08 -17.09
C ARG A 386 47.79 -3.42 -18.43
N PRO A 387 48.82 -3.82 -19.20
CA PRO A 387 48.97 -3.32 -20.56
C PRO A 387 47.77 -3.70 -21.43
N SER A 388 47.25 -2.77 -22.23
CA SER A 388 45.95 -2.91 -22.89
C SER A 388 45.90 -3.92 -24.03
N ASN A 389 47.05 -4.39 -24.51
CA ASN A 389 47.22 -5.47 -25.46
C ASN A 389 47.60 -6.81 -24.80
N THR A 390 47.23 -7.01 -23.54
CA THR A 390 47.48 -8.23 -22.74
C THR A 390 46.26 -8.70 -21.95
N THR A 391 46.34 -9.92 -21.42
CA THR A 391 45.35 -10.54 -20.52
C THR A 391 45.91 -10.61 -19.08
N THR A 392 46.11 -11.79 -18.50
CA THR A 392 46.53 -11.93 -17.09
C THR A 392 48.05 -12.04 -16.88
N GLY A 393 48.84 -12.16 -17.95
CA GLY A 393 50.28 -12.47 -17.89
C GLY A 393 51.23 -11.32 -17.52
N SER A 394 50.77 -10.06 -17.59
CA SER A 394 51.64 -8.86 -17.50
C SER A 394 51.13 -7.83 -16.48
N LEU A 395 50.50 -8.29 -15.40
CA LEU A 395 49.93 -7.43 -14.36
C LEU A 395 51.03 -6.85 -13.45
N SER A 396 50.88 -5.58 -13.06
CA SER A 396 51.65 -5.04 -11.94
C SER A 396 51.31 -5.75 -10.62
N PRO A 397 52.15 -5.63 -9.58
CA PRO A 397 51.73 -5.92 -8.22
C PRO A 397 50.47 -5.13 -7.85
N VAL A 398 49.62 -5.74 -7.02
CA VAL A 398 48.43 -5.07 -6.46
C VAL A 398 48.86 -4.14 -5.33
N VAL A 399 48.40 -2.89 -5.36
CA VAL A 399 48.70 -1.88 -4.35
C VAL A 399 47.40 -1.42 -3.69
N PRO A 400 47.27 -1.51 -2.36
CA PRO A 400 46.15 -0.94 -1.63
C PRO A 400 46.33 0.57 -1.45
N VAL A 401 45.21 1.28 -1.36
CA VAL A 401 45.14 2.65 -0.83
C VAL A 401 43.90 2.78 0.02
N ASP A 402 44.10 3.25 1.24
CA ASP A 402 42.99 3.60 2.12
C ASP A 402 42.56 5.02 1.79
N VAL A 403 41.29 5.19 1.41
CA VAL A 403 40.67 6.49 1.32
C VAL A 403 40.07 6.77 2.69
N PRO A 404 40.70 7.60 3.55
CA PRO A 404 40.22 7.85 4.90
C PRO A 404 38.88 8.59 4.84
N VAL A 405 38.17 8.58 5.98
CA VAL A 405 37.02 9.45 6.20
C VAL A 405 37.44 10.89 5.87
N CYS A 406 36.67 11.57 5.04
CA CYS A 406 37.04 12.89 4.54
C CYS A 406 37.20 13.90 5.69
N ARG A 407 38.13 14.87 5.61
CA ARG A 407 38.35 15.91 6.64
C ARG A 407 38.45 17.30 6.01
N PRO A 408 37.81 18.34 6.58
CA PRO A 408 37.93 19.71 6.07
C PRO A 408 39.29 20.32 6.40
N THR A 409 39.68 21.32 5.61
CA THR A 409 40.96 22.04 5.78
C THR A 409 40.74 23.51 6.05
N TYR A 410 41.61 24.12 6.87
CA TYR A 410 41.52 25.53 7.24
C TYR A 410 42.81 26.27 6.87
N SER A 411 42.70 27.33 6.07
CA SER A 411 43.86 28.12 5.64
C SER A 411 44.39 29.05 6.73
N ALA A 412 43.54 29.44 7.69
CA ALA A 412 43.94 30.12 8.91
C ALA A 412 43.72 29.19 10.10
N SER A 413 44.71 29.10 10.98
CA SER A 413 44.62 28.34 12.22
C SER A 413 43.42 28.83 13.05
N CYS A 414 42.74 27.88 13.69
CA CYS A 414 41.79 28.22 14.74
C CYS A 414 42.52 29.06 15.81
N ASN A 415 41.79 29.98 16.45
CA ASN A 415 42.23 30.81 17.55
C ASN A 415 41.07 31.10 18.52
N SER A 416 41.34 31.92 19.55
CA SER A 416 40.38 32.23 20.61
C SER A 416 39.07 32.90 20.18
N THR A 417 38.94 33.38 18.93
CA THR A 417 37.71 34.04 18.45
C THR A 417 36.91 33.22 17.45
N ASN A 418 37.51 32.22 16.79
CA ASN A 418 36.84 31.37 15.81
C ASN A 418 36.80 29.88 16.20
N GLY A 419 37.33 29.50 17.37
CA GLY A 419 37.24 28.16 17.92
C GLY A 419 35.96 27.89 18.70
N LEU A 420 35.57 26.62 18.73
CA LEU A 420 34.42 26.07 19.42
C LEU A 420 34.77 25.81 20.90
N ALA A 421 33.96 26.35 21.80
CA ALA A 421 34.12 26.17 23.24
C ALA A 421 33.27 25.02 23.78
N ARG A 422 32.05 24.88 23.28
CA ARG A 422 31.06 23.94 23.82
C ARG A 422 30.01 23.65 22.76
N VAL A 423 29.77 22.38 22.47
CA VAL A 423 28.67 21.95 21.60
C VAL A 423 27.64 21.19 22.42
N MET A 424 26.39 21.63 22.31
CA MET A 424 25.24 20.99 22.92
C MET A 424 24.30 20.46 21.84
N VAL A 425 23.88 19.21 22.00
CA VAL A 425 22.87 18.58 21.15
C VAL A 425 21.76 18.07 22.06
N ASN A 426 20.52 18.49 21.80
CA ASN A 426 19.34 18.11 22.59
C ASN A 426 19.52 18.36 24.11
N GLY A 427 20.15 19.48 24.47
CA GLY A 427 20.44 19.84 25.87
C GLY A 427 21.63 19.10 26.52
N VAL A 428 22.19 18.08 25.87
CA VAL A 428 23.38 17.35 26.33
C VAL A 428 24.63 18.01 25.76
N ALA A 429 25.61 18.31 26.60
CA ALA A 429 26.90 18.82 26.16
C ALA A 429 27.76 17.69 25.60
N LEU A 430 28.01 17.70 24.29
CA LEU A 430 28.90 16.75 23.60
C LEU A 430 30.37 17.17 23.69
N SER A 431 30.63 18.47 23.89
CA SER A 431 31.94 18.98 24.27
C SER A 431 31.80 20.06 25.34
N THR A 432 32.72 20.10 26.30
CA THR A 432 32.85 21.20 27.27
C THR A 432 34.31 21.63 27.33
N GLY A 433 34.62 22.79 26.76
CA GLY A 433 35.99 23.31 26.67
C GLY A 433 36.85 22.55 25.65
N SER A 434 36.30 22.19 24.47
CA SER A 434 37.05 21.50 23.41
C SER A 434 38.29 22.28 22.95
N GLY A 435 38.29 23.58 23.15
CA GLY A 435 39.46 24.41 22.92
C GLY A 435 39.55 24.74 21.45
N CYS A 436 40.76 24.74 20.90
CA CYS A 436 40.97 25.13 19.53
C CYS A 436 41.99 24.21 18.89
N ALA A 437 41.52 23.42 17.92
CA ALA A 437 42.39 22.51 17.19
C ALA A 437 43.37 23.29 16.30
N VAL A 438 44.66 23.01 16.40
CA VAL A 438 45.71 23.70 15.62
C VAL A 438 45.46 23.61 14.10
N SER A 439 44.90 22.50 13.62
CA SER A 439 44.49 22.28 12.22
C SER A 439 43.07 22.73 11.88
N GLY A 440 42.33 23.29 12.85
CA GLY A 440 40.90 23.61 12.73
C GLY A 440 39.99 22.39 12.70
N TYR A 441 40.48 21.18 12.98
CA TYR A 441 39.69 19.95 13.01
C TYR A 441 40.04 19.12 14.25
N SER A 442 39.03 18.69 15.01
CA SER A 442 39.19 17.72 16.09
C SER A 442 38.08 16.66 16.11
N THR A 443 38.39 15.51 16.72
CA THR A 443 37.44 14.41 16.92
C THR A 443 37.12 14.30 18.39
N THR A 444 35.85 14.43 18.74
CA THR A 444 35.35 14.36 20.12
C THR A 444 34.41 13.16 20.23
N THR A 445 34.96 11.96 20.06
CA THR A 445 34.19 10.70 19.88
C THR A 445 33.72 10.04 21.17
N ALA A 446 34.06 10.58 22.35
CA ALA A 446 33.80 9.94 23.64
C ALA A 446 32.44 10.29 24.29
N VAL A 447 31.71 11.29 23.76
CA VAL A 447 30.44 11.74 24.35
C VAL A 447 29.34 11.62 23.31
N THR A 448 28.38 10.73 23.58
CA THR A 448 27.21 10.48 22.74
C THR A 448 25.95 10.98 23.42
N THR A 449 24.99 11.48 22.64
CA THR A 449 23.62 11.69 23.11
C THR A 449 22.67 10.78 22.32
N THR A 450 21.58 10.36 22.97
CA THR A 450 20.55 9.55 22.31
C THR A 450 19.52 10.45 21.64
N VAL A 451 19.26 10.23 20.36
CA VAL A 451 18.35 11.01 19.52
C VAL A 451 17.38 10.09 18.78
N GLY A 452 16.16 10.55 18.48
CA GLY A 452 15.14 9.75 17.80
C GLY A 452 15.03 10.04 16.31
N ALA A 453 14.78 9.01 15.49
CA ALA A 453 14.40 9.19 14.09
C ALA A 453 13.13 10.06 13.96
N GLY A 454 13.08 10.94 12.96
CA GLY A 454 11.99 11.89 12.78
C GLY A 454 11.97 13.07 13.76
N GLN A 455 12.87 13.14 14.75
CA GLN A 455 12.93 14.26 15.68
C GLN A 455 13.69 15.45 15.10
N THR A 456 13.17 16.65 15.37
CA THR A 456 13.92 17.90 15.24
C THR A 456 14.55 18.24 16.58
N ILE A 457 15.88 18.19 16.65
CA ILE A 457 16.65 18.45 17.86
C ILE A 457 17.41 19.78 17.76
N PRO A 458 17.47 20.58 18.84
CA PRO A 458 18.29 21.78 18.87
C PRO A 458 19.77 21.42 18.98
N VAL A 459 20.59 22.03 18.14
CA VAL A 459 22.05 22.03 18.20
C VAL A 459 22.51 23.44 18.51
N SER A 460 23.35 23.60 19.52
CA SER A 460 23.94 24.91 19.84
C SER A 460 25.42 24.80 20.10
N ALA A 461 26.19 25.70 19.51
CA ALA A 461 27.64 25.72 19.65
C ALA A 461 28.12 27.09 20.16
N SER A 462 28.81 27.10 21.29
CA SER A 462 29.43 28.30 21.84
C SER A 462 30.84 28.47 21.30
N LEU A 463 31.28 29.72 21.12
CA LEU A 463 32.64 30.05 20.70
C LEU A 463 33.52 30.38 21.92
N LEU A 464 34.83 30.22 21.79
CA LEU A 464 35.80 30.55 22.85
C LEU A 464 35.74 32.01 23.30
N ASN A 465 35.37 32.94 22.41
CA ASN A 465 35.01 34.32 22.73
C ASN A 465 33.81 34.80 21.89
N ALA A 466 32.89 35.55 22.49
CA ALA A 466 31.62 35.96 21.88
C ALA A 466 31.71 37.07 20.80
N GLY A 467 32.90 37.34 20.24
CA GLY A 467 33.16 38.53 19.41
C GLY A 467 33.21 38.31 17.89
N THR A 468 33.26 37.08 17.38
CA THR A 468 33.32 36.78 15.93
C THR A 468 32.04 36.10 15.47
N SER A 469 31.49 36.54 14.33
CA SER A 469 30.32 35.91 13.71
C SER A 469 30.75 34.81 12.75
N LEU A 470 30.29 33.58 12.97
CA LEU A 470 30.58 32.43 12.11
C LEU A 470 29.31 31.90 11.44
N PHE A 471 29.52 31.22 10.32
CA PHE A 471 28.53 30.36 9.68
C PHE A 471 28.74 28.92 10.16
N ALA A 472 27.70 28.10 10.12
CA ALA A 472 27.76 26.72 10.57
C ALA A 472 26.89 25.82 9.70
N ALA A 473 27.30 24.57 9.53
CA ALA A 473 26.45 23.51 9.01
C ALA A 473 26.79 22.17 9.67
N VAL A 474 25.78 21.31 9.74
CA VAL A 474 25.86 19.98 10.35
C VAL A 474 25.55 18.94 9.29
N TRP A 475 26.44 17.97 9.17
CA TRP A 475 26.22 16.74 8.43
C TRP A 475 26.06 15.58 9.40
N VAL A 476 25.19 14.65 9.07
CA VAL A 476 25.04 13.39 9.79
C VAL A 476 25.08 12.30 8.74
N ASP A 477 26.02 11.39 8.85
CA ASP A 477 26.14 10.24 7.94
C ASP A 477 24.96 9.30 8.23
N LEU A 478 23.89 9.46 7.47
CA LEU A 478 22.58 8.85 7.67
C LEU A 478 22.57 7.41 7.20
N ASN A 479 23.32 7.12 6.14
CA ASN A 479 23.42 5.79 5.53
C ASN A 479 24.57 4.95 6.14
N ARG A 480 25.38 5.54 7.02
CA ARG A 480 26.47 4.92 7.78
C ARG A 480 27.58 4.35 6.90
N ASN A 481 27.74 4.88 5.70
CA ASN A 481 28.80 4.43 4.81
C ASN A 481 30.17 5.09 5.12
N GLY A 482 30.22 6.02 6.08
CA GLY A 482 31.41 6.77 6.45
C GLY A 482 31.72 7.93 5.51
N VAL A 483 30.78 8.32 4.66
CA VAL A 483 30.87 9.40 3.65
C VAL A 483 29.78 10.41 3.95
N TYR A 484 30.15 11.69 4.14
CA TYR A 484 29.16 12.75 4.28
C TYR A 484 28.73 13.29 2.90
N GLU A 485 27.54 12.93 2.43
CA GLU A 485 27.04 13.42 1.13
C GLU A 485 26.32 14.78 1.24
N SER A 486 26.04 15.41 0.10
CA SER A 486 25.29 16.68 0.08
C SER A 486 23.86 16.54 0.60
N THR A 487 23.25 15.36 0.43
CA THR A 487 21.92 15.00 0.94
C THR A 487 21.88 14.83 2.45
N GLU A 488 23.04 14.68 3.08
CA GLU A 488 23.20 14.44 4.52
C GLU A 488 23.48 15.72 5.31
N ARG A 489 23.45 16.88 4.64
CA ARG A 489 23.51 18.18 5.30
C ARG A 489 22.16 18.52 5.92
N LEU A 490 21.96 18.10 7.16
CA LEU A 490 20.68 18.20 7.86
C LEU A 490 20.42 19.58 8.49
N ALA A 491 21.46 20.37 8.75
CA ALA A 491 21.29 21.73 9.22
C ALA A 491 22.34 22.66 8.62
N SER A 492 21.96 23.90 8.31
CA SER A 492 22.90 24.94 7.93
C SER A 492 22.35 26.32 8.29
N ARG A 493 23.26 27.27 8.48
CA ARG A 493 22.94 28.68 8.69
C ARG A 493 23.53 29.53 7.57
N SER A 494 22.65 30.22 6.85
CA SER A 494 23.00 31.13 5.76
C SER A 494 23.38 32.54 6.23
N THR A 495 23.26 32.84 7.52
CA THR A 495 23.69 34.09 8.14
C THR A 495 24.84 33.81 9.12
N ALA A 496 25.69 34.79 9.38
CA ALA A 496 26.71 34.70 10.44
C ALA A 496 26.11 35.11 11.80
N SER A 497 26.47 34.44 12.90
CA SER A 497 26.00 34.79 14.26
C SER A 497 27.14 34.73 15.25
N THR A 498 27.06 35.57 16.27
CA THR A 498 27.86 35.47 17.48
C THR A 498 27.35 34.31 18.36
N SER A 499 28.16 33.91 19.34
CA SER A 499 27.88 32.78 20.22
C SER A 499 26.60 32.98 21.07
N PRO A 500 25.73 31.95 21.24
CA PRO A 500 25.82 30.61 20.66
C PRO A 500 25.29 30.55 19.21
N LEU A 501 25.95 29.75 18.39
CA LEU A 501 25.48 29.33 17.07
C LEU A 501 24.34 28.31 17.25
N ALA A 502 23.10 28.73 17.07
CA ALA A 502 21.94 27.84 17.16
C ALA A 502 21.53 27.31 15.77
N LEU A 503 21.34 25.99 15.67
CA LEU A 503 20.82 25.27 14.52
C LEU A 503 19.71 24.30 14.96
N SER A 504 18.80 23.98 14.04
CA SER A 504 17.80 22.93 14.23
C SER A 504 18.15 21.77 13.29
N LEU A 505 18.40 20.60 13.86
CA LEU A 505 18.76 19.39 13.13
C LEU A 505 17.53 18.48 13.07
N THR A 506 16.99 18.20 11.88
CA THR A 506 15.88 17.26 11.72
C THR A 506 16.40 15.94 11.18
N LEU A 507 16.26 14.87 11.95
CA LEU A 507 16.59 13.51 11.49
C LEU A 507 15.44 12.98 10.63
N PRO A 508 15.71 12.31 9.50
CA PRO A 508 14.68 11.65 8.70
C PRO A 508 13.83 10.66 9.51
N VAL A 509 12.56 10.54 9.13
CA VAL A 509 11.67 9.48 9.63
C VAL A 509 12.16 8.12 9.10
N GLY A 510 12.03 7.07 9.91
CA GLY A 510 12.45 5.72 9.50
C GLY A 510 13.96 5.44 9.60
N LEU A 511 14.75 6.34 10.19
CA LEU A 511 16.17 6.10 10.41
C LEU A 511 16.39 4.94 11.40
N ALA A 512 17.20 3.95 11.02
CA ALA A 512 17.52 2.81 11.88
C ALA A 512 18.13 3.25 13.21
N SER A 513 17.88 2.50 14.28
CA SER A 513 18.68 2.62 15.51
C SER A 513 20.13 2.22 15.23
N GLY A 514 21.06 2.84 15.93
CA GLY A 514 22.49 2.67 15.78
C GLY A 514 23.22 4.01 15.90
N VAL A 515 24.53 3.93 15.81
CA VAL A 515 25.40 5.09 15.91
C VAL A 515 25.42 5.85 14.58
N LEU A 516 25.32 7.18 14.62
CA LEU A 516 25.52 8.06 13.48
C LEU A 516 26.70 9.00 13.73
N PRO A 517 27.72 9.00 12.85
CA PRO A 517 28.71 10.07 12.82
C PRO A 517 28.06 11.41 12.51
N MET A 518 28.32 12.43 13.33
CA MET A 518 27.88 13.81 13.09
C MET A 518 29.10 14.72 12.95
N ARG A 519 29.10 15.59 11.94
CA ARG A 519 30.12 16.60 11.72
C ARG A 519 29.52 18.00 11.83
N LEU A 520 30.06 18.83 12.72
CA LEU A 520 29.78 20.27 12.78
C LEU A 520 30.93 21.03 12.14
N VAL A 521 30.67 21.70 11.02
CA VAL A 521 31.63 22.58 10.35
C VAL A 521 31.26 24.03 10.63
N THR A 522 32.22 24.83 11.13
CA THR A 522 32.10 26.29 11.18
C THR A 522 33.07 26.97 10.24
N ALA A 523 32.65 28.09 9.66
CA ALA A 523 33.48 28.86 8.74
C ALA A 523 33.23 30.37 8.83
N THR A 524 34.27 31.16 8.57
CA THR A 524 34.18 32.61 8.37
C THR A 524 33.72 32.92 6.95
N ASN A 525 32.86 33.92 6.79
CA ASN A 525 32.46 34.55 5.50
C ASN A 525 31.69 33.67 4.50
N VAL A 526 31.53 32.37 4.72
CA VAL A 526 30.79 31.48 3.82
C VAL A 526 30.00 30.43 4.60
N THR A 527 28.80 30.10 4.13
CA THR A 527 28.05 28.95 4.64
C THR A 527 28.72 27.66 4.19
N PRO A 528 29.13 26.76 5.09
CA PRO A 528 29.75 25.51 4.70
C PRO A 528 28.86 24.70 3.76
N GLY A 529 29.38 24.38 2.56
CA GLY A 529 28.69 23.60 1.53
C GLY A 529 29.27 22.21 1.28
N ASP A 530 30.48 21.92 1.76
CA ASP A 530 31.20 20.67 1.53
C ASP A 530 31.78 20.19 2.86
N PRO A 531 31.35 19.04 3.41
CA PRO A 531 31.83 18.54 4.71
C PRO A 531 33.33 18.22 4.73
N CYS A 532 33.98 18.23 3.56
CA CYS A 532 35.40 17.99 3.36
C CYS A 532 36.09 19.20 2.67
N GLY A 533 35.43 20.36 2.62
CA GLY A 533 35.89 21.54 1.90
C GLY A 533 37.07 22.28 2.56
N GLY A 534 37.63 23.25 1.83
CA GLY A 534 38.61 24.19 2.34
C GLY A 534 37.95 25.49 2.81
N TYR A 535 38.30 25.97 4.00
CA TYR A 535 37.72 27.15 4.63
C TYR A 535 38.78 28.16 5.06
N ALA A 536 38.42 29.45 4.98
CA ALA A 536 39.34 30.54 5.30
C ALA A 536 39.71 30.58 6.79
N GLY A 537 38.77 30.25 7.68
CA GLY A 537 38.94 30.21 9.13
C GLY A 537 37.68 29.67 9.82
N GLY A 538 37.82 29.13 11.03
CA GLY A 538 36.76 28.42 11.77
C GLY A 538 37.30 27.13 12.39
N GLU A 539 36.40 26.26 12.83
CA GLU A 539 36.73 24.95 13.37
C GLU A 539 35.65 23.91 13.01
N THR A 540 36.09 22.66 12.81
CA THR A 540 35.24 21.49 12.65
C THR A 540 35.45 20.54 13.82
N GLU A 541 34.33 20.05 14.38
CA GLU A 541 34.35 18.96 15.36
C GLU A 541 33.46 17.80 14.88
N ASP A 542 34.00 16.58 14.98
CA ASP A 542 33.26 15.35 14.75
C ASP A 542 32.79 14.76 16.07
N TYR A 543 31.52 14.36 16.08
CA TYR A 543 30.80 13.78 17.20
C TYR A 543 30.11 12.50 16.78
N VAL A 544 29.58 11.81 17.79
CA VAL A 544 28.83 10.59 17.60
C VAL A 544 27.45 10.79 18.20
N LEU A 545 26.41 10.67 17.37
CA LEU A 545 25.04 10.56 17.84
C LEU A 545 24.71 9.08 17.99
N THR A 546 23.99 8.71 19.03
CA THR A 546 23.37 7.39 19.08
C THR A 546 21.91 7.56 18.74
N VAL A 547 21.49 7.05 17.59
CA VAL A 547 20.07 6.79 17.39
C VAL A 547 19.77 5.57 18.23
N GLY A 548 19.25 5.75 19.43
CA GLY A 548 18.79 4.59 20.17
C GLY A 548 17.71 3.88 19.34
N THR A 549 17.37 2.64 19.69
CA THR A 549 15.93 2.44 19.83
C THR A 549 15.57 3.56 20.77
N VAL A 550 14.77 4.53 20.31
CA VAL A 550 13.86 5.10 21.29
C VAL A 550 13.29 3.81 21.90
N VAL A 551 13.52 3.52 23.19
CA VAL A 551 12.41 2.94 23.95
C VAL A 551 11.41 4.01 23.67
N ASN A 552 10.67 3.82 22.58
CA ASN A 552 9.74 4.78 22.09
C ASN A 552 8.83 4.71 23.26
N CYS A 553 9.01 5.68 24.16
CA CYS A 553 8.44 5.61 25.47
C CYS A 553 6.98 5.61 25.05
N PRO A 554 6.31 4.45 25.07
CA PRO A 554 5.35 4.18 24.01
C PRO A 554 4.28 5.19 24.27
N THR A 555 4.05 6.08 23.29
CA THR A 555 3.09 7.16 23.47
C THR A 555 1.83 6.45 23.93
N PRO A 556 1.36 6.71 25.16
CA PRO A 556 0.30 5.88 25.69
C PRO A 556 -0.86 5.85 24.72
N THR A 557 -1.34 4.66 24.42
CA THR A 557 -2.44 4.40 23.50
C THR A 557 -3.67 3.99 24.28
N ALA A 558 -4.81 3.82 23.59
CA ALA A 558 -6.08 3.47 24.23
C ALA A 558 -6.46 4.41 25.39
N LEU A 559 -6.28 5.72 25.19
CA LEU A 559 -6.69 6.74 26.14
C LEU A 559 -8.20 6.63 26.36
N THR A 560 -8.58 6.36 27.60
CA THR A 560 -9.97 6.24 28.00
C THR A 560 -10.21 7.09 29.24
N ALA A 561 -11.31 7.83 29.26
CA ALA A 561 -11.84 8.44 30.47
C ALA A 561 -13.06 7.62 30.89
N THR A 562 -12.99 7.05 32.09
CA THR A 562 -14.07 6.25 32.70
C THR A 562 -14.46 6.88 34.03
N ASN A 563 -15.59 6.46 34.60
CA ASN A 563 -16.10 7.02 35.86
C ASN A 563 -16.11 8.57 35.88
N VAL A 564 -16.45 9.19 34.74
CA VAL A 564 -16.46 10.65 34.60
C VAL A 564 -17.64 11.21 35.39
N ALA A 565 -17.35 11.82 36.53
CA ALA A 565 -18.29 12.48 37.42
C ALA A 565 -18.27 14.01 37.20
N SER A 566 -19.19 14.72 37.85
CA SER A 566 -19.32 16.18 37.68
C SER A 566 -18.10 16.98 38.13
N THR A 567 -17.21 16.41 38.95
CA THR A 567 -15.99 17.10 39.42
C THR A 567 -14.73 16.23 39.38
N SER A 568 -14.81 15.05 38.77
CA SER A 568 -13.68 14.11 38.68
C SER A 568 -13.80 13.17 37.49
N ALA A 569 -12.70 12.56 37.09
CA ALA A 569 -12.68 11.53 36.05
C ALA A 569 -11.53 10.54 36.31
N LEU A 570 -11.76 9.26 36.02
CA LEU A 570 -10.69 8.25 36.05
C LEU A 570 -10.15 8.09 34.62
N ILE A 571 -8.97 8.65 34.38
CA ILE A 571 -8.28 8.51 33.10
C ILE A 571 -7.40 7.26 33.12
N ASN A 572 -7.40 6.53 32.02
CA ASN A 572 -6.64 5.31 31.84
C ASN A 572 -6.00 5.28 30.45
N TRP A 573 -4.92 4.52 30.32
CA TRP A 573 -4.19 4.34 29.08
C TRP A 573 -3.48 2.99 29.10
N SER A 574 -3.26 2.42 27.92
CA SER A 574 -2.36 1.29 27.76
C SER A 574 -0.94 1.79 27.54
N ALA A 575 0.01 1.17 28.24
CA ALA A 575 1.43 1.43 28.09
C ALA A 575 2.16 0.10 27.86
N ALA A 576 3.08 0.05 26.90
CA ALA A 576 3.95 -1.12 26.75
C ALA A 576 4.96 -1.20 27.91
N SER A 577 5.62 -2.34 28.07
CA SER A 577 6.65 -2.53 29.11
C SER A 577 7.78 -1.51 28.97
N GLY A 578 8.17 -0.82 30.05
CA GLY A 578 9.34 0.09 30.04
C GLY A 578 9.21 1.43 30.77
N PRO A 579 8.04 2.09 30.89
CA PRO A 579 7.95 3.37 31.60
C PRO A 579 8.20 3.24 33.11
N THR A 580 8.96 4.20 33.65
CA THR A 580 9.21 4.38 35.11
C THR A 580 8.16 5.26 35.79
N GLY A 581 7.31 5.92 35.00
CA GLY A 581 6.21 6.78 35.41
C GLY A 581 5.57 7.44 34.19
N PHE A 582 4.63 8.36 34.41
CA PHE A 582 3.91 9.08 33.36
C PHE A 582 3.76 10.56 33.74
N GLY A 583 3.76 11.43 32.73
CA GLY A 583 3.42 12.85 32.85
C GLY A 583 2.04 13.06 32.27
N VAL A 584 1.06 13.33 33.12
CA VAL A 584 -0.31 13.70 32.71
C VAL A 584 -0.38 15.22 32.69
N GLN A 585 -0.88 15.79 31.61
CA GLN A 585 -1.27 17.18 31.59
C GLN A 585 -2.74 17.33 31.22
N TYR A 586 -3.42 18.26 31.87
CA TYR A 586 -4.82 18.56 31.60
C TYR A 586 -5.11 20.05 31.74
N ARG A 587 -6.11 20.53 31.01
CA ARG A 587 -6.56 21.92 31.05
C ARG A 587 -8.03 22.03 30.66
N PRO A 588 -8.72 23.11 31.05
CA PRO A 588 -9.97 23.48 30.40
C PRO A 588 -9.74 23.68 28.89
N SER A 589 -10.62 23.13 28.06
CA SER A 589 -10.53 23.17 26.60
C SER A 589 -10.38 24.62 26.11
N GLY A 590 -9.38 24.87 25.25
CA GLY A 590 -9.13 26.19 24.65
C GLY A 590 -8.26 27.16 25.47
N PHE A 591 -7.85 26.79 26.69
CA PHE A 591 -6.90 27.59 27.47
C PHE A 591 -5.46 27.27 27.05
N SER A 592 -4.53 28.23 27.13
CA SER A 592 -3.12 28.00 26.76
C SER A 592 -2.33 27.25 27.83
N ASN A 593 -2.70 27.41 29.11
CA ASN A 593 -1.92 26.91 30.24
C ASN A 593 -2.37 25.50 30.63
N TRP A 594 -1.42 24.57 30.71
CA TRP A 594 -1.63 23.20 31.16
C TRP A 594 -1.33 23.03 32.65
N THR A 595 -2.15 22.25 33.34
CA THR A 595 -1.81 21.70 34.66
C THR A 595 -1.08 20.38 34.44
N VAL A 596 0.12 20.23 34.99
CA VAL A 596 0.98 19.05 34.78
C VAL A 596 1.13 18.28 36.08
N VAL A 597 0.96 16.96 36.02
CA VAL A 597 1.04 16.04 37.16
C VAL A 597 1.84 14.80 36.76
N ASN A 598 2.82 14.42 37.59
CA ASN A 598 3.56 13.18 37.42
C ASN A 598 2.88 12.06 38.21
N VAL A 599 2.67 10.91 37.57
CA VAL A 599 1.95 9.77 38.14
C VAL A 599 2.73 8.47 37.94
N PRO A 600 2.73 7.55 38.91
CA PRO A 600 3.56 6.34 38.83
C PRO A 600 3.00 5.28 37.87
N SER A 601 1.67 5.21 37.69
CA SER A 601 0.99 4.24 36.83
C SER A 601 -0.42 4.69 36.45
N ALA A 602 -1.02 4.04 35.44
CA ALA A 602 -2.45 4.12 35.15
C ALA A 602 -3.25 3.12 36.01
N PRO A 603 -4.55 3.33 36.24
CA PRO A 603 -5.31 4.55 35.94
C PRO A 603 -5.05 5.69 36.95
N TYR A 604 -5.34 6.93 36.57
CA TYR A 604 -5.20 8.12 37.44
C TYR A 604 -6.52 8.88 37.59
N ALA A 605 -6.81 9.33 38.82
CA ALA A 605 -8.03 10.08 39.12
C ALA A 605 -7.77 11.60 39.09
N LEU A 606 -8.37 12.28 38.10
CA LEU A 606 -8.45 13.74 38.08
C LEU A 606 -9.55 14.19 39.04
N THR A 607 -9.23 15.11 39.96
CA THR A 607 -10.18 15.66 40.95
C THR A 607 -10.21 17.18 40.91
N GLY A 608 -11.32 17.79 41.34
CA GLY A 608 -11.45 19.25 41.40
C GLY A 608 -11.78 19.90 40.05
N LEU A 609 -12.34 19.13 39.11
CA LEU A 609 -12.82 19.63 37.84
C LEU A 609 -14.11 20.44 38.04
N ALA A 610 -14.37 21.42 37.17
CA ALA A 610 -15.58 22.21 37.17
C ALA A 610 -16.70 21.47 36.45
N ALA A 611 -17.89 21.39 37.07
CA ALA A 611 -19.04 20.71 36.50
C ALA A 611 -19.49 21.33 35.16
N GLY A 612 -19.77 20.47 34.18
CA GLY A 612 -20.08 20.90 32.82
C GLY A 612 -18.87 21.46 32.07
N GLY A 613 -17.65 21.28 32.58
CA GLY A 613 -16.42 21.73 31.93
C GLY A 613 -15.93 20.72 30.89
N SER A 614 -15.49 21.23 29.74
CA SER A 614 -14.71 20.48 28.75
C SER A 614 -13.23 20.57 29.09
N TYR A 615 -12.56 19.43 29.12
CA TYR A 615 -11.14 19.33 29.44
C TYR A 615 -10.40 18.61 28.31
N GLU A 616 -9.23 19.13 28.00
CA GLU A 616 -8.26 18.45 27.17
C GLU A 616 -7.21 17.84 28.10
N TRP A 617 -6.85 16.59 27.86
CA TRP A 617 -5.79 15.93 28.57
C TRP A 617 -4.91 15.13 27.62
N GLN A 618 -3.65 15.02 28.02
CA GLN A 618 -2.64 14.25 27.32
C GLN A 618 -1.78 13.55 28.35
N VAL A 619 -1.21 12.43 27.94
CA VAL A 619 -0.26 11.69 28.76
C VAL A 619 0.98 11.39 27.95
N LEU A 620 2.12 11.48 28.59
CA LEU A 620 3.38 10.97 28.07
C LEU A 620 3.93 9.90 29.02
N SER A 621 4.64 8.94 28.47
CA SER A 621 5.42 7.97 29.23
C SER A 621 6.74 8.62 29.66
N VAL A 622 7.22 8.34 30.88
CA VAL A 622 8.52 8.78 31.41
C VAL A 622 9.42 7.56 31.60
N CYS A 623 10.51 7.47 30.84
CA CYS A 623 11.38 6.29 30.78
C CYS A 623 12.77 6.53 31.41
N GLY A 624 12.82 7.11 32.61
CA GLY A 624 14.07 7.38 33.33
C GLY A 624 14.98 8.37 32.58
N THR A 625 16.25 8.02 32.37
CA THR A 625 17.23 8.87 31.67
C THR A 625 17.03 8.92 30.15
N ALA A 626 16.15 8.10 29.58
CA ALA A 626 15.84 8.05 28.15
C ALA A 626 14.86 9.15 27.67
N GLY A 627 14.39 10.01 28.59
CA GLY A 627 13.45 11.09 28.29
C GLY A 627 11.98 10.67 28.35
N SER A 628 11.12 11.52 27.79
CA SER A 628 9.66 11.34 27.76
C SER A 628 9.19 11.02 26.34
N SER A 629 8.07 10.31 26.22
CA SER A 629 7.38 10.17 24.94
C SER A 629 6.90 11.52 24.43
N PRO A 630 6.59 11.65 23.12
CA PRO A 630 5.64 12.65 22.68
C PRO A 630 4.36 12.54 23.52
N LEU A 631 3.70 13.67 23.75
CA LEU A 631 2.36 13.67 24.33
C LEU A 631 1.43 12.86 23.42
N SER A 632 0.57 12.05 24.03
CA SER A 632 -0.53 11.41 23.32
C SER A 632 -1.32 12.42 22.48
N PRO A 633 -2.06 11.98 21.45
CA PRO A 633 -3.12 12.80 20.89
C PRO A 633 -3.98 13.40 22.00
N VAL A 634 -4.41 14.65 21.81
CA VAL A 634 -5.31 15.31 22.77
C VAL A 634 -6.56 14.46 22.91
N SER A 635 -6.76 13.91 24.10
CA SER A 635 -8.01 13.28 24.46
C SER A 635 -8.85 14.32 25.16
N SER A 636 -10.12 14.41 24.79
CA SER A 636 -11.07 15.27 25.45
C SER A 636 -11.91 14.44 26.43
N LEU A 637 -12.20 15.04 27.58
CA LEU A 637 -13.26 14.57 28.44
C LEU A 637 -14.15 15.76 28.77
N SER A 638 -15.45 15.51 28.87
CA SER A 638 -16.42 16.50 29.32
C SER A 638 -17.00 16.00 30.62
N THR A 639 -16.80 16.76 31.68
CA THR A 639 -17.47 16.46 32.94
C THR A 639 -18.97 16.70 32.77
N PRO A 640 -19.84 15.74 33.11
CA PRO A 640 -21.26 15.97 33.05
C PRO A 640 -21.65 17.06 34.04
N CYS A 641 -22.65 17.87 33.70
CA CYS A 641 -23.26 18.74 34.69
C CYS A 641 -23.98 17.86 35.74
N ALA A 642 -23.96 18.26 37.02
CA ALA A 642 -24.58 17.49 38.09
C ALA A 642 -26.11 17.40 37.89
N VAL A 643 -26.63 16.18 37.87
CA VAL A 643 -28.07 15.92 37.71
C VAL A 643 -28.81 16.39 38.97
N PRO A 644 -29.91 17.17 38.84
CA PRO A 644 -30.73 17.57 39.99
C PRO A 644 -31.21 16.38 40.85
N THR A 645 -31.40 16.62 42.14
CA THR A 645 -31.85 15.62 43.14
C THR A 645 -33.16 16.07 43.80
N SER A 646 -33.71 15.30 44.74
CA SER A 646 -34.87 15.69 45.57
C SER A 646 -36.11 16.16 44.77
N LEU A 647 -36.51 15.39 43.75
CA LEU A 647 -37.64 15.73 42.89
C LEU A 647 -38.99 15.44 43.56
N THR A 648 -39.91 16.40 43.55
CA THR A 648 -41.28 16.23 44.07
C THR A 648 -42.30 17.02 43.24
N THR A 649 -43.53 16.48 43.14
CA THR A 649 -44.68 17.18 42.55
C THR A 649 -45.72 17.48 43.62
N THR A 650 -46.18 18.72 43.68
CA THR A 650 -47.19 19.21 44.64
C THR A 650 -48.31 19.94 43.90
N ALA A 651 -49.39 20.29 44.61
CA ALA A 651 -50.51 21.10 44.09
C ALA A 651 -51.12 20.60 42.75
N ILE A 652 -51.38 19.29 42.64
CA ILE A 652 -51.93 18.66 41.43
C ILE A 652 -53.45 18.90 41.34
N SER A 653 -53.91 19.37 40.19
CA SER A 653 -55.33 19.53 39.84
C SER A 653 -55.64 18.87 38.49
N GLY A 654 -56.83 19.10 37.93
CA GLY A 654 -57.19 18.60 36.60
C GLY A 654 -56.40 19.25 35.45
N ASN A 655 -55.93 20.49 35.63
CA ASN A 655 -55.17 21.24 34.62
C ASN A 655 -53.84 21.85 35.12
N SER A 656 -53.39 21.54 36.33
CA SER A 656 -52.15 22.14 36.86
C SER A 656 -51.39 21.24 37.81
N ALA A 657 -50.10 21.51 37.98
CA ALA A 657 -49.24 20.87 38.98
C ALA A 657 -47.99 21.75 39.24
N GLN A 658 -47.39 21.65 40.43
CA GLN A 658 -46.14 22.32 40.77
C GLN A 658 -44.99 21.31 40.89
N LEU A 659 -43.89 21.60 40.19
CA LEU A 659 -42.70 20.76 40.12
C LEU A 659 -41.60 21.38 40.98
N ASN A 660 -40.89 20.58 41.78
CA ASN A 660 -39.84 21.05 42.70
C ASN A 660 -38.63 20.10 42.65
N TRP A 661 -37.40 20.63 42.71
CA TRP A 661 -36.16 19.85 42.73
C TRP A 661 -35.06 20.51 43.59
N GLY A 662 -34.05 19.73 43.99
CA GLY A 662 -32.88 20.18 44.76
C GLY A 662 -31.59 20.16 43.93
N ASN A 663 -30.96 21.32 43.77
CA ASN A 663 -29.59 21.56 43.27
C ASN A 663 -29.26 23.06 43.46
N MET A 664 -27.98 23.46 43.55
CA MET A 664 -27.54 24.86 43.73
C MET A 664 -27.05 25.54 42.43
N ASN A 665 -27.42 25.02 41.25
CA ASN A 665 -27.20 25.70 39.98
C ASN A 665 -28.18 26.87 39.78
N THR A 666 -27.80 27.85 38.97
CA THR A 666 -28.58 29.07 38.72
C THR A 666 -29.56 28.96 37.54
N SER A 667 -29.48 27.89 36.74
CA SER A 667 -30.33 27.68 35.54
C SER A 667 -30.61 26.20 35.29
N TYR A 668 -31.80 25.89 34.76
CA TYR A 668 -32.29 24.53 34.48
C TYR A 668 -33.03 24.45 33.15
N ARG A 669 -33.03 23.28 32.53
CA ARG A 669 -33.93 22.89 31.45
C ARG A 669 -34.96 21.92 32.00
N LEU A 670 -36.22 22.24 31.82
CA LEU A 670 -37.32 21.39 32.24
C LEU A 670 -37.97 20.78 31.00
N GLN A 671 -38.29 19.50 31.08
CA GLN A 671 -39.13 18.82 30.11
C GLN A 671 -40.32 18.19 30.79
N TRP A 672 -41.46 18.27 30.14
CA TRP A 672 -42.67 17.59 30.58
C TRP A 672 -43.47 17.08 29.39
N ARG A 673 -44.29 16.05 29.60
CA ARG A 673 -45.15 15.48 28.58
C ARG A 673 -46.30 14.69 29.21
N PRO A 674 -47.45 14.55 28.54
CA PRO A 674 -48.32 13.41 28.79
C PRO A 674 -47.52 12.10 28.69
N ALA A 675 -47.73 11.16 29.59
CA ALA A 675 -46.96 9.93 29.72
C ALA A 675 -47.13 8.99 28.51
N ASP A 676 -48.25 9.13 27.79
CA ASP A 676 -48.57 8.46 26.53
C ASP A 676 -48.02 9.19 25.29
N ASN A 677 -47.57 10.44 25.44
CA ASN A 677 -46.94 11.19 24.37
C ASN A 677 -45.43 10.92 24.37
N PRO A 678 -44.83 10.47 23.26
CA PRO A 678 -43.39 10.27 23.20
C PRO A 678 -42.61 11.60 23.18
N THR A 679 -43.25 12.70 22.80
CA THR A 679 -42.63 14.01 22.60
C THR A 679 -42.65 14.84 23.88
N TRP A 680 -41.48 15.36 24.26
CA TRP A 680 -41.31 16.24 25.41
C TRP A 680 -41.54 17.71 25.05
N ALA A 681 -42.43 18.40 25.76
CA ALA A 681 -42.48 19.86 25.78
C ALA A 681 -41.28 20.37 26.59
N THR A 682 -40.50 21.30 26.03
CA THR A 682 -39.26 21.80 26.64
C THR A 682 -39.41 23.24 27.08
N VAL A 683 -39.09 23.51 28.35
CA VAL A 683 -38.87 24.84 28.89
C VAL A 683 -37.35 25.08 28.92
N PRO A 684 -36.82 25.94 28.02
CA PRO A 684 -35.39 26.01 27.76
C PRO A 684 -34.59 26.66 28.91
N THR A 685 -35.23 27.46 29.75
CA THR A 685 -34.60 28.13 30.89
C THR A 685 -35.60 28.26 32.04
N VAL A 686 -35.25 27.71 33.20
CA VAL A 686 -35.92 27.95 34.48
C VAL A 686 -34.90 28.48 35.47
N THR A 687 -35.18 29.64 36.07
CA THR A 687 -34.36 30.25 37.12
C THR A 687 -34.96 29.90 38.48
N GLY A 688 -34.20 29.19 39.31
CA GLY A 688 -34.66 28.65 40.60
C GLY A 688 -35.00 27.17 40.55
N THR A 689 -35.61 26.66 41.63
CA THR A 689 -35.79 25.22 41.89
C THR A 689 -37.24 24.73 41.81
N THR A 690 -38.15 25.57 41.29
CA THR A 690 -39.57 25.23 41.15
C THR A 690 -40.15 25.69 39.81
N PHE A 691 -41.19 25.01 39.32
CA PHE A 691 -41.91 25.38 38.10
C PHE A 691 -43.40 25.01 38.20
N ALA A 692 -44.29 25.95 37.83
CA ALA A 692 -45.73 25.73 37.82
C ALA A 692 -46.20 25.36 36.40
N MET A 693 -46.84 24.19 36.27
CA MET A 693 -47.51 23.74 35.04
C MET A 693 -49.00 24.10 35.08
N THR A 694 -49.52 24.66 33.98
CA THR A 694 -50.93 25.02 33.80
C THR A 694 -51.46 24.47 32.46
N SER A 695 -52.78 24.52 32.24
CA SER A 695 -53.44 24.07 31.00
C SER A 695 -53.19 22.59 30.64
N LEU A 696 -53.11 21.73 31.67
CA LEU A 696 -52.95 20.29 31.50
C LEU A 696 -54.27 19.59 31.17
N SER A 697 -54.17 18.45 30.49
CA SER A 697 -55.29 17.56 30.17
C SER A 697 -55.68 16.72 31.38
N LEU A 698 -56.96 16.36 31.48
CA LEU A 698 -57.51 15.58 32.59
C LEU A 698 -57.13 14.11 32.59
N THR A 699 -57.17 13.47 33.77
CA THR A 699 -56.84 12.05 33.96
C THR A 699 -55.52 11.63 33.33
N THR A 700 -54.68 12.60 32.99
CA THR A 700 -53.55 12.38 32.12
C THR A 700 -52.37 12.18 33.03
N ALA A 701 -51.77 10.99 32.95
CA ALA A 701 -50.47 10.79 33.53
C ALA A 701 -49.51 11.73 32.81
N TYR A 702 -48.78 12.54 33.55
CA TYR A 702 -47.70 13.37 33.07
C TYR A 702 -46.39 12.86 33.60
N GLN A 703 -45.37 12.96 32.77
CA GLN A 703 -44.00 12.76 33.13
C GLN A 703 -43.28 14.09 33.03
N TRP A 704 -42.44 14.40 34.01
CA TRP A 704 -41.55 15.54 33.94
C TRP A 704 -40.14 15.12 34.37
N GLN A 705 -39.16 15.80 33.79
CA GLN A 705 -37.75 15.61 34.09
C GLN A 705 -37.04 16.95 33.99
N VAL A 706 -36.02 17.13 34.80
CA VAL A 706 -35.26 18.38 34.85
C VAL A 706 -33.78 18.08 34.69
N ALA A 707 -33.10 18.95 33.96
CA ALA A 707 -31.66 18.96 33.82
C ALA A 707 -31.11 20.28 34.33
N ALA A 708 -29.98 20.24 35.02
CA ALA A 708 -29.25 21.46 35.37
C ALA A 708 -28.51 21.99 34.14
N VAL A 709 -28.46 23.32 34.01
CA VAL A 709 -27.60 24.00 33.05
C VAL A 709 -26.43 24.60 33.82
N CYS A 710 -25.25 24.05 33.61
CA CYS A 710 -24.04 24.54 34.23
C CYS A 710 -23.64 25.91 33.65
N PRO A 711 -22.81 26.72 34.35
CA PRO A 711 -22.37 28.03 33.87
C PRO A 711 -21.68 28.02 32.50
N SER A 712 -21.09 26.88 32.12
CA SER A 712 -20.50 26.63 30.80
C SER A 712 -21.53 26.48 29.66
N GLY A 713 -22.83 26.41 29.97
CA GLY A 713 -23.90 26.12 29.03
C GLY A 713 -24.18 24.63 28.81
N VAL A 714 -23.35 23.74 29.37
CA VAL A 714 -23.56 22.27 29.32
C VAL A 714 -24.76 21.88 30.17
N VAL A 715 -25.62 21.03 29.60
CA VAL A 715 -26.84 20.53 30.24
C VAL A 715 -26.56 19.15 30.82
N SER A 716 -26.99 18.89 32.04
CA SER A 716 -26.89 17.55 32.64
C SER A 716 -27.75 16.54 31.87
N ALA A 717 -27.55 15.25 32.13
CA ALA A 717 -28.63 14.30 31.84
C ALA A 717 -29.91 14.78 32.54
N PHE A 718 -31.05 14.58 31.89
CA PHE A 718 -32.33 14.76 32.55
C PHE A 718 -32.45 13.71 33.67
N THR A 719 -33.06 14.11 34.78
CA THR A 719 -33.43 13.19 35.85
C THR A 719 -34.31 12.06 35.32
N ASN A 720 -34.37 10.93 36.02
CA ASN A 720 -35.41 9.94 35.75
C ASN A 720 -36.78 10.62 35.80
N PRO A 721 -37.67 10.36 34.82
CA PRO A 721 -38.99 10.97 34.77
C PRO A 721 -39.78 10.73 36.06
N VAL A 722 -40.19 11.83 36.69
CA VAL A 722 -41.14 11.78 37.80
C VAL A 722 -42.53 11.85 37.21
N SER A 723 -43.39 10.92 37.64
CA SER A 723 -44.76 10.82 37.16
C SER A 723 -45.73 11.41 38.17
N PHE A 724 -46.74 12.10 37.67
CA PHE A 724 -47.94 12.46 38.41
C PHE A 724 -49.14 12.29 37.49
N THR A 725 -50.35 12.19 38.03
CA THR A 725 -51.56 12.08 37.22
C THR A 725 -52.45 13.26 37.57
N THR A 726 -52.80 14.07 36.57
CA THR A 726 -53.83 15.10 36.75
C THR A 726 -55.14 14.42 37.09
N THR A 727 -55.96 15.05 37.93
CA THR A 727 -57.21 14.45 38.36
C THR A 727 -58.19 14.34 37.18
N ASP A 728 -59.21 13.49 37.31
CA ASP A 728 -60.29 13.34 36.33
C ASP A 728 -61.24 14.53 36.25
N ARG A 729 -61.11 15.44 37.21
CA ARG A 729 -61.97 16.59 37.36
C ARG A 729 -61.22 17.87 37.02
N LEU A 730 -61.62 18.52 35.91
CA LEU A 730 -61.37 19.96 35.72
C LEU A 730 -62.31 20.63 36.71
N VAL A 731 -61.79 21.56 37.49
CA VAL A 731 -62.63 22.32 38.41
C VAL A 731 -63.30 23.41 37.61
N TYR A 732 -64.45 23.05 37.03
CA TYR A 732 -65.33 23.99 36.37
C TYR A 732 -66.06 24.84 37.40
N CYS A 733 -66.40 26.06 36.99
CA CYS A 733 -67.36 26.86 37.74
C CYS A 733 -68.66 26.05 37.94
N GLN A 734 -69.10 25.98 39.19
CA GLN A 734 -70.46 25.58 39.49
C GLN A 734 -71.33 26.83 39.48
N PRO A 735 -72.37 26.90 38.64
CA PRO A 735 -73.33 27.99 38.72
C PRO A 735 -73.90 28.08 40.15
N PRO A 736 -74.16 29.30 40.66
CA PRO A 736 -74.86 29.44 41.93
C PRO A 736 -76.23 28.76 41.84
N ALA A 737 -76.72 28.23 42.97
CA ALA A 737 -77.91 27.36 43.01
C ALA A 737 -79.14 28.03 42.36
N SER A 738 -79.80 27.32 41.44
CA SER A 738 -81.05 27.71 40.79
C SER A 738 -82.20 26.79 41.22
N SER A 739 -83.44 27.22 41.01
CA SER A 739 -84.63 26.38 41.22
C SER A 739 -85.13 25.80 39.89
N CYS A 740 -85.47 24.52 39.87
CA CYS A 740 -86.19 23.87 38.75
C CYS A 740 -87.48 23.17 39.21
N ASP A 741 -87.92 23.46 40.45
CA ASP A 741 -89.01 22.75 41.13
C ASP A 741 -90.38 22.92 40.43
N ASP A 742 -90.56 24.01 39.67
CA ASP A 742 -91.77 24.32 38.91
C ASP A 742 -91.77 23.72 37.48
N GLY A 743 -90.76 22.90 37.16
CA GLY A 743 -90.64 22.20 35.87
C GLY A 743 -89.72 22.88 34.85
N ASP A 744 -88.95 23.89 35.27
CA ASP A 744 -87.99 24.63 34.44
C ASP A 744 -86.63 23.91 34.39
N GLY A 745 -86.54 22.85 33.59
CA GLY A 745 -85.38 21.94 33.58
C GLY A 745 -85.32 21.04 32.35
N LEU A 746 -84.31 20.18 32.27
CA LEU A 746 -84.14 19.20 31.19
C LEU A 746 -84.65 17.82 31.64
N ALA A 747 -85.45 17.19 30.80
CA ALA A 747 -85.85 15.79 30.97
C ALA A 747 -84.91 14.81 30.25
N SER A 748 -84.39 15.20 29.08
CA SER A 748 -83.43 14.35 28.34
C SER A 748 -82.65 15.14 27.31
N PHE A 749 -81.44 14.68 27.02
CA PHE A 749 -80.60 15.23 25.96
C PHE A 749 -80.01 14.11 25.08
N ARG A 750 -80.32 14.16 23.79
CA ARG A 750 -79.84 13.22 22.76
C ARG A 750 -78.99 13.95 21.74
N LEU A 751 -77.82 13.39 21.40
CA LEU A 751 -76.90 13.94 20.41
C LEU A 751 -76.54 12.85 19.38
N GLY A 752 -76.92 13.08 18.12
CA GLY A 752 -76.81 12.08 17.06
C GLY A 752 -77.65 10.83 17.37
N SER A 753 -77.00 9.66 17.34
CA SER A 753 -77.63 8.39 17.71
C SER A 753 -77.58 8.08 19.21
N VAL A 754 -76.91 8.90 20.03
CA VAL A 754 -76.60 8.62 21.44
C VAL A 754 -77.48 9.45 22.37
N ASN A 755 -78.11 8.79 23.35
CA ASN A 755 -78.82 9.46 24.45
C ASN A 755 -77.81 9.75 25.57
N LEU A 756 -77.57 11.03 25.90
CA LEU A 756 -76.62 11.45 26.94
C LEU A 756 -77.30 11.58 28.31
N SER A 757 -78.57 11.96 28.36
CA SER A 757 -79.45 11.79 29.53
C SER A 757 -80.84 11.34 29.11
N SER A 758 -81.55 10.69 30.02
CA SER A 758 -82.94 10.24 29.83
C SER A 758 -83.68 10.22 31.17
N GLY A 759 -84.71 11.04 31.32
CA GLY A 759 -85.50 11.17 32.55
C GLY A 759 -84.72 11.76 33.71
N SER A 760 -83.89 12.79 33.47
CA SER A 760 -83.00 13.39 34.48
C SER A 760 -83.76 14.04 35.65
N GLY A 761 -84.92 14.67 35.38
CA GLY A 761 -85.73 15.34 36.40
C GLY A 761 -85.05 16.61 36.94
N CYS A 762 -85.70 17.33 37.84
CA CYS A 762 -85.11 18.53 38.44
C CYS A 762 -83.95 18.17 39.39
N SER A 763 -82.74 18.60 39.04
CA SER A 763 -81.54 18.39 39.84
C SER A 763 -81.50 19.29 41.08
N ALA A 764 -81.03 18.75 42.22
CA ALA A 764 -80.93 19.50 43.47
C ALA A 764 -80.00 20.72 43.32
N GLY A 765 -80.54 21.93 43.53
CA GLY A 765 -79.82 23.18 43.31
C GLY A 765 -79.59 23.54 41.84
N GLY A 766 -80.30 22.87 40.92
CA GLY A 766 -80.32 23.16 39.49
C GLY A 766 -79.07 22.75 38.72
N TYR A 767 -78.25 21.84 39.25
CA TYR A 767 -77.03 21.35 38.58
C TYR A 767 -76.86 19.83 38.72
N GLN A 768 -76.54 19.15 37.61
CA GLN A 768 -76.11 17.76 37.61
C GLN A 768 -75.08 17.44 36.52
N SER A 769 -74.26 16.42 36.78
CA SER A 769 -73.28 15.89 35.82
C SER A 769 -73.68 14.49 35.31
N PHE A 770 -73.88 14.38 34.00
CA PHE A 770 -74.16 13.16 33.23
C PHE A 770 -72.97 12.75 32.35
N THR A 771 -71.76 13.02 32.81
CA THR A 771 -70.52 12.79 32.05
C THR A 771 -70.19 11.32 31.81
N ALA A 772 -70.88 10.35 32.43
CA ALA A 772 -70.60 8.92 32.30
C ALA A 772 -70.88 8.35 30.89
N VAL A 773 -71.80 8.95 30.13
CA VAL A 773 -72.14 8.54 28.76
C VAL A 773 -71.57 9.58 27.78
N SER A 774 -71.11 9.14 26.60
CA SER A 774 -70.51 10.04 25.61
C SER A 774 -70.84 9.67 24.16
N ALA A 775 -70.91 10.69 23.30
CA ALA A 775 -71.11 10.56 21.86
C ALA A 775 -69.80 10.80 21.08
N ASN A 776 -69.53 9.98 20.06
CA ASN A 776 -68.34 10.13 19.21
C ASN A 776 -68.65 11.06 18.02
N LEU A 777 -67.94 12.19 17.93
CA LEU A 777 -68.16 13.23 16.93
C LEU A 777 -66.90 13.45 16.08
N LEU A 778 -67.09 13.70 14.79
CA LEU A 778 -66.06 14.14 13.85
C LEU A 778 -66.10 15.67 13.73
N PRO A 779 -64.95 16.36 13.84
CA PRO A 779 -64.87 17.81 13.63
C PRO A 779 -65.43 18.23 12.27
N GLY A 780 -66.15 19.35 12.23
CA GLY A 780 -66.74 19.90 11.01
C GLY A 780 -67.98 19.17 10.48
N GLN A 781 -68.42 18.09 11.13
CA GLN A 781 -69.69 17.41 10.79
C GLN A 781 -70.83 17.92 11.67
N PRO A 782 -72.02 18.21 11.08
CA PRO A 782 -73.18 18.61 11.85
C PRO A 782 -73.86 17.39 12.50
N TYR A 783 -74.10 17.47 13.81
CA TYR A 783 -74.84 16.45 14.56
C TYR A 783 -76.15 17.00 15.07
N ALA A 784 -77.27 16.39 14.69
CA ALA A 784 -78.57 16.76 15.23
C ALA A 784 -78.65 16.43 16.72
N PHE A 785 -79.23 17.33 17.52
CA PHE A 785 -79.56 17.06 18.91
C PHE A 785 -81.05 17.29 19.20
N THR A 786 -81.52 16.65 20.26
CA THR A 786 -82.86 16.84 20.83
C THR A 786 -82.71 17.03 22.33
N ALA A 787 -83.12 18.20 22.82
CA ALA A 787 -83.20 18.52 24.24
C ALA A 787 -84.69 18.60 24.62
N THR A 788 -85.17 17.69 25.44
CA THR A 788 -86.56 17.66 25.90
C THR A 788 -86.63 18.32 27.27
N LEU A 789 -87.48 19.34 27.41
CA LEU A 789 -87.71 20.06 28.66
C LEU A 789 -88.52 19.22 29.65
N LEU A 790 -88.45 19.57 30.93
CA LEU A 790 -89.11 18.85 32.02
C LEU A 790 -90.63 19.11 32.06
N SER A 791 -91.08 20.26 31.56
CA SER A 791 -92.48 20.65 31.44
C SER A 791 -92.76 21.34 30.10
N ASP A 792 -93.99 21.19 29.59
CA ASP A 792 -94.49 21.92 28.42
C ASP A 792 -95.17 23.24 28.80
N SER A 793 -95.21 23.58 30.09
CA SER A 793 -96.02 24.70 30.61
C SER A 793 -95.27 26.03 30.61
N TRP A 794 -93.94 25.99 30.66
CA TRP A 794 -93.09 27.16 30.84
C TRP A 794 -92.08 27.27 29.70
N PRO A 795 -91.98 28.44 29.04
CA PRO A 795 -91.07 28.59 27.91
C PRO A 795 -89.62 28.78 28.41
N GLU A 796 -88.72 27.91 27.96
CA GLU A 796 -87.31 27.91 28.36
C GLU A 796 -86.37 28.11 27.16
N GLY A 797 -85.26 28.81 27.39
CA GLY A 797 -84.19 28.97 26.41
C GLY A 797 -83.02 28.03 26.67
N LEU A 798 -82.48 27.41 25.62
CA LEU A 798 -81.34 26.48 25.71
C LEU A 798 -80.07 27.13 25.18
N ALA A 799 -78.99 27.03 25.94
CA ALA A 799 -77.65 27.35 25.48
C ALA A 799 -76.70 26.17 25.76
N ILE A 800 -75.84 25.88 24.79
CA ILE A 800 -74.90 24.76 24.85
C ILE A 800 -73.48 25.28 24.65
N TRP A 801 -72.61 24.97 25.59
CA TRP A 801 -71.18 25.21 25.51
C TRP A 801 -70.43 23.89 25.39
N VAL A 802 -69.30 23.92 24.72
CA VAL A 802 -68.31 22.85 24.76
C VAL A 802 -66.99 23.50 25.07
N ASP A 803 -66.30 23.07 26.13
CA ASP A 803 -64.94 23.55 26.49
C ASP A 803 -63.93 23.11 25.41
N LEU A 804 -63.92 23.83 24.29
CA LEU A 804 -63.20 23.50 23.06
C LEU A 804 -61.69 23.59 23.24
N ASN A 805 -61.22 24.38 24.20
CA ASN A 805 -59.81 24.53 24.48
C ASN A 805 -59.32 23.68 25.68
N ARG A 806 -60.25 23.02 26.41
CA ARG A 806 -60.00 22.13 27.55
C ARG A 806 -59.27 22.80 28.72
N ASN A 807 -59.51 24.07 28.95
CA ASN A 807 -58.80 24.82 29.99
C ASN A 807 -59.50 24.83 31.35
N GLY A 808 -60.73 24.28 31.46
CA GLY A 808 -61.51 24.28 32.71
C GLY A 808 -62.43 25.50 32.88
N THR A 809 -62.49 26.38 31.88
CA THR A 809 -63.34 27.56 31.82
C THR A 809 -64.21 27.46 30.57
N LEU A 810 -65.50 27.76 30.69
CA LEU A 810 -66.40 27.81 29.53
C LEU A 810 -66.48 29.27 29.08
N GLU A 811 -65.89 29.61 27.92
CA GLU A 811 -65.89 30.98 27.44
C GLU A 811 -67.12 31.30 26.55
N PRO A 812 -67.48 32.59 26.39
CA PRO A 812 -68.55 32.98 25.47
C PRO A 812 -68.33 32.51 24.02
N ALA A 813 -67.07 32.41 23.58
CA ALA A 813 -66.71 31.92 22.25
C ALA A 813 -66.92 30.41 22.06
N GLU A 814 -67.10 29.68 23.16
CA GLU A 814 -67.30 28.23 23.21
C GLU A 814 -68.78 27.83 23.24
N ARG A 815 -69.69 28.81 23.17
CA ARG A 815 -71.12 28.58 23.02
C ARG A 815 -71.44 28.15 21.60
N LEU A 816 -71.62 26.85 21.42
CA LEU A 816 -71.86 26.25 20.09
C LEU A 816 -73.33 26.27 19.67
N TYR A 817 -74.24 26.44 20.60
CA TYR A 817 -75.66 26.61 20.30
C TYR A 817 -76.33 27.56 21.30
N ALA A 818 -77.26 28.35 20.81
CA ALA A 818 -78.23 29.11 21.60
C ALA A 818 -79.56 29.07 20.86
N SER A 819 -80.66 28.79 21.55
CA SER A 819 -81.99 28.80 20.92
C SER A 819 -82.34 30.23 20.47
N PRO A 820 -83.06 30.42 19.35
CA PRO A 820 -83.45 31.75 18.88
C PRO A 820 -84.36 32.54 19.85
N GLY A 821 -84.95 31.84 20.82
CA GLY A 821 -85.83 32.34 21.87
C GLY A 821 -86.19 31.19 22.81
N THR A 822 -87.19 31.40 23.65
CA THR A 822 -87.72 30.37 24.54
C THR A 822 -88.77 29.50 23.85
N ALA A 823 -88.89 28.24 24.24
CA ALA A 823 -89.88 27.29 23.70
C ALA A 823 -90.38 26.33 24.77
N THR A 824 -91.50 25.65 24.51
CA THR A 824 -92.01 24.54 25.32
C THR A 824 -91.80 23.21 24.59
N GLY A 825 -91.74 22.09 25.33
CA GLY A 825 -91.53 20.77 24.75
C GLY A 825 -90.09 20.44 24.42
N SER A 826 -89.78 20.18 23.16
CA SER A 826 -88.44 19.75 22.73
C SER A 826 -87.78 20.79 21.85
N LEU A 827 -86.55 21.16 22.22
CA LEU A 827 -85.66 22.00 21.45
C LEU A 827 -84.80 21.13 20.55
N LEU A 828 -84.91 21.37 19.24
CA LEU A 828 -84.14 20.69 18.20
C LEU A 828 -83.08 21.63 17.64
N GLY A 829 -81.90 21.09 17.37
CA GLY A 829 -80.84 21.85 16.74
C GLY A 829 -79.78 20.98 16.12
N THR A 830 -78.77 21.63 15.58
CA THR A 830 -77.55 20.97 15.10
C THR A 830 -76.37 21.55 15.87
N LEU A 831 -75.50 20.65 16.32
CA LEU A 831 -74.24 20.97 16.96
C LEU A 831 -73.12 20.60 15.98
N THR A 832 -72.32 21.58 15.59
CA THR A 832 -71.16 21.37 14.71
C THR A 832 -69.90 21.79 15.46
N LEU A 833 -69.01 20.84 15.71
CA LEU A 833 -67.70 21.17 16.25
C LEU A 833 -66.85 21.88 15.17
N PRO A 834 -66.06 22.90 15.51
CA PRO A 834 -65.17 23.56 14.56
C PRO A 834 -64.28 22.57 13.80
N ALA A 835 -64.04 22.82 12.50
CA ALA A 835 -63.06 22.04 11.74
C ALA A 835 -61.67 22.23 12.40
N GLY A 836 -61.02 21.13 12.76
CA GLY A 836 -59.73 21.15 13.47
C GLY A 836 -59.83 21.03 15.00
N THR A 837 -61.03 20.83 15.59
CA THR A 837 -61.15 20.44 17.00
C THR A 837 -60.32 19.18 17.25
N ALA A 838 -59.38 19.26 18.21
CA ALA A 838 -58.49 18.16 18.53
C ALA A 838 -59.25 16.94 19.05
N SER A 839 -58.74 15.74 18.79
CA SER A 839 -59.34 14.52 19.35
C SER A 839 -59.23 14.50 20.88
N GLY A 840 -60.20 13.89 21.56
CA GLY A 840 -60.24 13.78 23.02
C GLY A 840 -61.65 13.89 23.59
N ARG A 841 -61.76 13.79 24.92
CA ARG A 841 -63.01 13.99 25.65
C ARG A 841 -63.20 15.48 25.97
N TYR A 842 -64.41 15.97 25.78
CA TYR A 842 -64.80 17.35 25.99
C TYR A 842 -66.03 17.41 26.90
N LEU A 843 -66.07 18.43 27.77
CA LEU A 843 -67.28 18.77 28.51
C LEU A 843 -68.25 19.46 27.54
N LEU A 844 -69.50 19.02 27.52
CA LEU A 844 -70.61 19.74 26.92
C LEU A 844 -71.54 20.19 28.04
N ARG A 845 -71.74 21.49 28.21
CA ARG A 845 -72.69 22.04 29.18
C ARG A 845 -73.94 22.49 28.45
N ALA A 846 -75.09 21.93 28.80
CA ALA A 846 -76.39 22.42 28.40
C ALA A 846 -77.02 23.17 29.58
N ARG A 847 -77.43 24.43 29.36
CA ARG A 847 -78.20 25.19 30.34
C ARG A 847 -79.54 25.56 29.77
N VAL A 848 -80.58 25.31 30.54
CA VAL A 848 -81.93 25.82 30.31
C VAL A 848 -82.28 26.88 31.34
N SER A 849 -83.02 27.90 30.92
CA SER A 849 -83.43 29.02 31.75
C SER A 849 -84.83 29.45 31.38
N PHE A 850 -85.66 29.70 32.39
CA PHE A 850 -87.01 30.24 32.21
C PHE A 850 -86.97 31.62 31.56
N ASP A 851 -87.80 31.83 30.53
CA ASP A 851 -88.02 33.08 29.78
C ASP A 851 -86.74 33.81 29.33
N ASN A 852 -85.61 33.09 29.24
CA ASN A 852 -84.30 33.65 28.93
C ASN A 852 -83.39 32.63 28.25
N VAL A 853 -82.47 33.11 27.41
CA VAL A 853 -81.37 32.30 26.85
C VAL A 853 -80.07 32.78 27.48
N THR A 854 -79.57 32.04 28.46
CA THR A 854 -78.39 32.47 29.22
C THR A 854 -77.13 32.59 28.34
N ALA A 855 -76.34 33.64 28.60
CA ALA A 855 -75.05 33.89 27.94
C ALA A 855 -73.85 33.52 28.83
N ASP A 856 -74.09 33.30 30.12
CA ASP A 856 -73.05 32.98 31.10
C ASP A 856 -73.15 31.49 31.50
N PRO A 857 -72.14 30.67 31.16
CA PRO A 857 -72.12 29.25 31.52
C PRO A 857 -71.90 29.02 33.03
N CYS A 858 -71.50 30.05 33.78
CA CYS A 858 -71.19 30.01 35.22
C CYS A 858 -72.10 30.94 36.06
N GLY A 859 -72.86 31.82 35.42
CA GLY A 859 -73.65 32.86 36.08
C GLY A 859 -74.90 32.34 36.78
N PHE A 860 -75.38 33.12 37.74
CA PHE A 860 -76.64 32.85 38.44
C PHE A 860 -77.84 32.96 37.48
N VAL A 861 -78.74 31.99 37.60
CA VAL A 861 -80.06 31.96 36.96
C VAL A 861 -81.04 31.60 38.07
N GLU A 862 -82.17 32.31 38.18
CA GLU A 862 -83.13 32.08 39.26
C GLU A 862 -83.93 30.79 39.05
N PHE A 863 -84.46 30.59 37.84
CA PHE A 863 -85.27 29.43 37.44
C PHE A 863 -84.69 28.75 36.20
N GLY A 864 -84.27 27.49 36.34
CA GLY A 864 -83.60 26.73 35.29
C GLY A 864 -82.68 25.63 35.81
N GLU A 865 -82.06 24.90 34.88
CA GLU A 865 -81.19 23.76 35.17
C GLU A 865 -79.93 23.77 34.29
N THR A 866 -78.86 23.19 34.82
CA THR A 866 -77.59 22.97 34.13
C THR A 866 -77.22 21.50 34.15
N GLU A 867 -77.07 20.89 32.98
CA GLU A 867 -76.58 19.53 32.81
C GLU A 867 -75.21 19.54 32.09
N ASP A 868 -74.25 18.83 32.68
CA ASP A 868 -72.92 18.62 32.10
C ASP A 868 -72.79 17.21 31.52
N TYR A 869 -72.45 17.07 30.24
CA TYR A 869 -72.23 15.82 29.53
C TYR A 869 -70.80 15.68 29.03
N SER A 870 -70.48 14.49 28.51
CA SER A 870 -69.22 14.24 27.80
C SER A 870 -69.45 13.96 26.32
N ILE A 871 -68.59 14.51 25.46
CA ILE A 871 -68.49 14.13 24.06
C ILE A 871 -67.05 13.70 23.75
N ASN A 872 -66.87 12.76 22.83
CA ASN A 872 -65.56 12.32 22.36
C ASN A 872 -65.36 12.79 20.93
N VAL A 873 -64.31 13.56 20.69
CA VAL A 873 -63.89 13.96 19.36
C VAL A 873 -62.85 12.97 18.85
N CYS A 874 -63.03 12.44 17.64
CA CYS A 874 -62.11 11.46 17.08
C CYS A 874 -61.73 11.74 15.62
N SER A 875 -60.70 11.06 15.13
CA SER A 875 -60.16 11.21 13.77
C SER A 875 -59.97 9.83 13.09
N PRO A 876 -60.28 9.68 11.78
CA PRO A 876 -59.99 8.47 11.02
C PRO A 876 -58.49 8.16 10.99
N PRO A 877 -58.08 6.89 10.83
CA PRO A 877 -56.68 6.55 11.00
C PRO A 877 -55.85 6.72 9.72
N THR A 878 -54.53 6.86 9.86
CA THR A 878 -53.59 6.64 8.76
C THR A 878 -52.47 5.73 9.23
N ALA A 879 -51.85 4.98 8.31
CA ALA A 879 -50.75 4.08 8.63
C ALA A 879 -49.64 4.15 7.57
N THR A 880 -48.41 4.42 7.98
CA THR A 880 -47.23 4.39 7.09
C THR A 880 -46.27 3.28 7.52
N LEU A 881 -45.96 2.35 6.62
CA LEU A 881 -45.05 1.24 6.90
C LEU A 881 -43.60 1.60 6.59
N THR A 882 -42.70 1.32 7.53
CA THR A 882 -41.25 1.51 7.43
C THR A 882 -40.50 0.35 8.10
N GLY A 883 -39.16 0.37 8.07
CA GLY A 883 -38.34 -0.67 8.71
C GLY A 883 -37.71 -1.66 7.73
N SER A 884 -37.35 -1.21 6.52
CA SER A 884 -36.51 -1.98 5.61
C SER A 884 -35.21 -2.40 6.30
N GLN A 885 -34.87 -3.67 6.21
CA GLN A 885 -33.72 -4.27 6.89
C GLN A 885 -33.03 -5.29 5.99
N THR A 886 -31.77 -5.57 6.29
CA THR A 886 -30.95 -6.55 5.59
C THR A 886 -30.48 -7.60 6.62
N LEU A 887 -30.93 -8.84 6.50
CA LEU A 887 -30.75 -9.90 7.51
C LEU A 887 -30.45 -11.26 6.86
N THR A 888 -30.01 -12.26 7.62
CA THR A 888 -29.82 -13.63 7.11
C THR A 888 -31.11 -14.46 7.14
N SER A 889 -31.21 -15.53 6.33
CA SER A 889 -32.46 -16.27 6.14
C SER A 889 -33.05 -16.79 7.45
N GLY A 890 -34.33 -16.50 7.70
CA GLY A 890 -35.04 -16.92 8.91
C GLY A 890 -34.90 -15.98 10.11
N GLN A 891 -34.07 -14.94 10.03
CA GLN A 891 -34.00 -13.92 11.08
C GLN A 891 -35.24 -13.01 11.07
N ALA A 892 -35.69 -12.63 12.27
CA ALA A 892 -36.82 -11.74 12.44
C ALA A 892 -36.43 -10.29 12.14
N ALA A 893 -37.07 -9.68 11.14
CA ALA A 893 -37.05 -8.25 10.86
C ALA A 893 -38.20 -7.56 11.61
N THR A 894 -37.88 -6.53 12.38
CA THR A 894 -38.87 -5.65 13.00
C THR A 894 -39.35 -4.58 12.02
N LEU A 895 -40.61 -4.67 11.58
CA LEU A 895 -41.26 -3.62 10.80
C LEU A 895 -42.00 -2.64 11.72
N THR A 896 -42.15 -1.41 11.25
CA THR A 896 -42.72 -0.32 12.02
C THR A 896 -43.84 0.34 11.24
N ALA A 897 -45.07 0.23 11.73
CA ALA A 897 -46.23 0.96 11.24
C ALA A 897 -46.44 2.24 12.07
N GLN A 898 -46.19 3.39 11.45
CA GLN A 898 -46.49 4.69 12.03
C GLN A 898 -48.00 4.96 11.87
N LEU A 899 -48.75 4.91 12.97
CA LEU A 899 -50.20 5.10 12.99
C LEU A 899 -50.57 6.53 13.44
N THR A 900 -51.57 7.12 12.82
CA THR A 900 -52.21 8.37 13.27
C THR A 900 -53.73 8.21 13.32
N GLY A 901 -54.45 9.22 13.81
CA GLY A 901 -55.88 9.15 14.10
C GLY A 901 -56.18 8.62 15.50
N SER A 902 -57.46 8.37 15.82
CA SER A 902 -57.84 7.91 17.15
C SER A 902 -57.60 6.41 17.34
N ALA A 903 -56.80 6.02 18.34
CA ALA A 903 -56.72 4.64 18.81
C ALA A 903 -58.05 4.19 19.45
N PRO A 904 -58.36 2.89 19.53
CA PRO A 904 -57.58 1.76 19.02
C PRO A 904 -57.68 1.57 17.49
N TRP A 905 -56.56 1.22 16.87
CA TRP A 905 -56.44 0.89 15.45
C TRP A 905 -56.54 -0.62 15.19
N SER A 906 -56.95 -0.97 13.98
CA SER A 906 -56.78 -2.32 13.43
C SER A 906 -56.12 -2.20 12.06
N LEU A 907 -55.11 -3.02 11.76
CA LEU A 907 -54.34 -2.99 10.52
C LEU A 907 -54.13 -4.39 9.93
N THR A 908 -53.96 -4.45 8.61
CA THR A 908 -53.66 -5.68 7.86
C THR A 908 -52.44 -5.48 6.96
N VAL A 909 -51.54 -6.45 6.97
CA VAL A 909 -50.28 -6.47 6.20
C VAL A 909 -50.47 -7.31 4.94
N SER A 910 -49.76 -6.99 3.86
CA SER A 910 -49.68 -7.76 2.61
C SER A 910 -49.34 -9.25 2.76
N SER A 911 -48.66 -9.63 3.85
CA SER A 911 -48.41 -11.04 4.19
C SER A 911 -49.63 -11.80 4.72
N GLY A 912 -50.76 -11.11 4.92
CA GLY A 912 -51.98 -11.65 5.51
C GLY A 912 -52.08 -11.47 7.03
N ALA A 913 -51.03 -10.99 7.70
CA ALA A 913 -51.07 -10.73 9.14
C ALA A 913 -52.03 -9.56 9.47
N ALA A 914 -52.87 -9.73 10.49
CA ALA A 914 -53.81 -8.72 10.96
C ALA A 914 -53.62 -8.44 12.46
N PHE A 915 -53.66 -7.18 12.83
CA PHE A 915 -53.55 -6.73 14.22
C PHE A 915 -54.76 -5.88 14.56
N THR A 916 -55.39 -6.16 15.70
CA THR A 916 -56.58 -5.45 16.21
C THR A 916 -56.27 -4.82 17.56
N SER A 917 -57.01 -3.79 17.94
CA SER A 917 -56.89 -3.13 19.25
C SER A 917 -55.52 -2.51 19.51
N VAL A 918 -54.84 -2.04 18.45
CA VAL A 918 -53.54 -1.39 18.56
C VAL A 918 -53.73 -0.01 19.17
N VAL A 919 -53.05 0.27 20.30
CA VAL A 919 -53.20 1.53 21.05
C VAL A 919 -51.93 2.37 21.09
N ALA A 920 -50.83 1.87 20.54
CA ALA A 920 -49.52 2.53 20.53
C ALA A 920 -49.04 2.78 19.09
N SER A 921 -48.41 3.94 18.88
CA SER A 921 -47.78 4.35 17.62
C SER A 921 -46.39 4.96 17.93
N PRO A 922 -45.31 4.56 17.24
CA PRO A 922 -45.26 3.54 16.19
C PRO A 922 -45.58 2.13 16.70
N PHE A 923 -46.37 1.39 15.94
CA PHE A 923 -46.64 -0.03 16.20
C PHE A 923 -45.57 -0.88 15.51
N THR A 924 -44.86 -1.70 16.28
CA THR A 924 -43.83 -2.60 15.75
C THR A 924 -44.31 -4.03 15.73
N PHE A 925 -43.96 -4.77 14.69
CA PHE A 925 -44.23 -6.20 14.56
C PHE A 925 -43.11 -6.87 13.78
N THR A 926 -42.89 -8.16 14.02
CA THR A 926 -41.78 -8.90 13.39
C THR A 926 -42.26 -9.74 12.22
N VAL A 927 -41.42 -9.84 11.19
CA VAL A 927 -41.58 -10.74 10.05
C VAL A 927 -40.28 -11.54 9.85
N SER A 928 -40.36 -12.81 9.46
CA SER A 928 -39.19 -13.67 9.24
C SER A 928 -39.18 -14.27 7.83
N PRO A 929 -38.99 -13.45 6.78
CA PRO A 929 -38.97 -13.96 5.41
C PRO A 929 -37.73 -14.82 5.14
N ALA A 930 -37.92 -15.94 4.45
CA ALA A 930 -36.81 -16.83 4.03
C ALA A 930 -36.06 -16.32 2.79
N VAL A 931 -36.70 -15.46 2.00
CA VAL A 931 -36.17 -14.80 0.79
C VAL A 931 -36.49 -13.32 0.83
N SER A 932 -35.71 -12.48 0.14
CA SER A 932 -35.95 -11.04 0.10
C SER A 932 -37.41 -10.72 -0.25
N THR A 933 -38.12 -10.07 0.68
CA THR A 933 -39.58 -9.86 0.61
C THR A 933 -39.91 -8.40 0.92
N THR A 934 -40.80 -7.82 0.12
CA THR A 934 -41.30 -6.46 0.30
C THR A 934 -42.69 -6.48 0.91
N TYR A 935 -42.88 -5.77 2.02
CA TYR A 935 -44.13 -5.67 2.76
C TYR A 935 -44.79 -4.30 2.55
N THR A 936 -46.11 -4.33 2.36
CA THR A 936 -47.02 -3.17 2.39
C THR A 936 -48.17 -3.39 3.37
N LEU A 937 -48.88 -2.34 3.76
CA LEU A 937 -50.15 -2.42 4.49
C LEU A 937 -51.32 -2.41 3.50
N SER A 938 -52.31 -3.28 3.73
CA SER A 938 -53.49 -3.40 2.86
C SER A 938 -54.72 -2.69 3.41
N ARG A 939 -54.81 -2.46 4.73
CA ARG A 939 -55.94 -1.77 5.37
C ARG A 939 -55.60 -1.24 6.76
N VAL A 940 -56.23 -0.12 7.17
CA VAL A 940 -56.25 0.38 8.56
C VAL A 940 -57.65 0.92 8.93
N THR A 941 -58.13 0.68 10.16
CA THR A 941 -59.48 1.12 10.65
C THR A 941 -59.47 1.48 12.14
N ASN A 942 -60.41 2.32 12.60
CA ASN A 942 -60.69 2.59 14.02
C ASN A 942 -62.20 2.81 14.27
N ALA A 943 -62.58 3.19 15.49
CA ALA A 943 -63.97 3.46 15.88
C ALA A 943 -64.66 4.57 15.05
N CYS A 944 -63.90 5.34 14.29
CA CYS A 944 -64.35 6.49 13.52
C CYS A 944 -64.31 6.25 12.00
N GLY A 945 -63.86 5.06 11.56
CA GLY A 945 -63.97 4.59 10.19
C GLY A 945 -62.73 3.89 9.63
N VAL A 946 -62.71 3.73 8.30
CA VAL A 946 -61.57 3.19 7.54
C VAL A 946 -60.60 4.33 7.20
N GLY A 947 -59.32 4.06 7.34
CA GLY A 947 -58.23 5.01 7.12
C GLY A 947 -57.42 4.76 5.85
N THR A 948 -56.35 5.53 5.66
CA THR A 948 -55.41 5.40 4.52
C THR A 948 -54.11 4.71 4.90
N VAL A 949 -53.53 3.96 3.96
CA VAL A 949 -52.26 3.25 4.13
C VAL A 949 -51.22 3.74 3.12
N ASP A 950 -49.96 3.84 3.54
CA ASP A 950 -48.82 4.28 2.73
C ASP A 950 -47.51 3.59 3.19
N GLY A 951 -46.41 3.76 2.44
CA GLY A 951 -45.10 3.25 2.79
C GLY A 951 -44.86 1.76 2.45
N VAL A 952 -43.58 1.40 2.36
CA VAL A 952 -43.10 0.08 1.98
C VAL A 952 -41.89 -0.28 2.85
N ALA A 953 -41.81 -1.53 3.29
CA ALA A 953 -40.62 -2.06 3.97
C ALA A 953 -40.05 -3.25 3.20
N ALA A 954 -38.83 -3.13 2.71
CA ALA A 954 -38.11 -4.20 2.02
C ALA A 954 -37.18 -4.92 3.00
N VAL A 955 -37.45 -6.20 3.26
CA VAL A 955 -36.55 -7.06 4.03
C VAL A 955 -35.70 -7.84 3.05
N THR A 956 -34.42 -7.50 2.98
CA THR A 956 -33.43 -8.13 2.08
C THR A 956 -32.76 -9.28 2.83
N VAL A 957 -32.87 -10.51 2.30
CA VAL A 957 -32.23 -11.68 2.89
C VAL A 957 -30.86 -11.88 2.26
N VAL A 958 -29.80 -11.67 3.03
CA VAL A 958 -28.40 -11.89 2.65
C VAL A 958 -28.02 -13.32 2.99
N ALA A 959 -27.40 -14.03 2.06
CA ALA A 959 -26.84 -15.34 2.35
C ALA A 959 -25.68 -15.21 3.38
N PRO A 960 -25.63 -16.04 4.43
CA PRO A 960 -24.52 -15.99 5.40
C PRO A 960 -23.16 -16.26 4.74
N PRO A 961 -22.04 -15.76 5.30
CA PRO A 961 -20.71 -16.18 4.89
C PRO A 961 -20.57 -17.68 5.20
N VAL A 962 -20.16 -18.44 4.20
CA VAL A 962 -20.20 -19.90 4.23
C VAL A 962 -19.02 -20.40 5.10
N LEU A 963 -19.30 -20.99 6.26
CA LEU A 963 -18.35 -21.88 6.94
C LEU A 963 -18.30 -23.18 6.12
N MET A 964 -17.23 -23.32 5.33
CA MET A 964 -17.03 -24.42 4.40
C MET A 964 -16.02 -25.44 4.93
N THR A 965 -16.00 -26.59 4.28
CA THR A 965 -14.98 -27.64 4.43
C THR A 965 -13.83 -27.28 3.50
N ASP A 966 -12.59 -27.59 3.87
CA ASP A 966 -11.41 -27.29 3.06
C ASP A 966 -10.61 -28.59 2.97
N LEU A 967 -10.57 -29.20 1.79
CA LEU A 967 -10.18 -30.59 1.58
C LEU A 967 -8.96 -30.73 0.66
N ALA A 968 -7.81 -31.00 1.26
CA ALA A 968 -6.58 -31.29 0.51
C ALA A 968 -6.42 -32.79 0.16
N LEU A 969 -5.82 -33.07 -0.99
CA LEU A 969 -5.50 -34.41 -1.48
C LEU A 969 -3.99 -34.61 -1.66
N ALA A 970 -3.47 -35.73 -1.16
CA ALA A 970 -2.09 -36.16 -1.39
C ALA A 970 -2.02 -37.61 -1.87
N MET A 971 -1.03 -37.94 -2.71
CA MET A 971 -0.81 -39.29 -3.21
C MET A 971 0.67 -39.66 -3.19
N THR A 972 0.97 -40.86 -2.70
CA THR A 972 2.32 -41.42 -2.64
C THR A 972 2.30 -42.87 -3.11
N THR A 973 3.49 -43.45 -3.30
CA THR A 973 3.68 -44.84 -3.71
C THR A 973 4.79 -45.46 -2.89
N ASN A 974 4.65 -46.74 -2.55
CA ASN A 974 5.71 -47.47 -1.84
C ASN A 974 6.95 -47.75 -2.71
N SER A 975 6.79 -47.72 -4.04
CA SER A 975 7.90 -47.85 -4.97
C SER A 975 7.64 -47.05 -6.24
N ARG A 976 8.55 -46.12 -6.55
CA ARG A 976 8.53 -45.35 -7.81
C ARG A 976 9.19 -46.09 -8.98
N ILE A 977 9.81 -47.24 -8.74
CA ILE A 977 10.43 -48.09 -9.76
C ILE A 977 9.91 -49.52 -9.62
N ILE A 978 9.26 -50.05 -10.65
CA ILE A 978 8.66 -51.40 -10.65
C ILE A 978 9.08 -52.17 -11.92
N ARG A 979 9.08 -53.50 -11.92
CA ARG A 979 9.20 -54.25 -13.19
C ARG A 979 7.86 -54.32 -13.88
N THR A 980 7.90 -54.53 -15.19
CA THR A 980 6.70 -54.83 -15.96
C THR A 980 6.09 -56.13 -15.45
N GLY A 981 4.82 -56.07 -15.05
CA GLY A 981 4.13 -57.17 -14.38
C GLY A 981 4.24 -57.18 -12.86
N ASP A 982 5.06 -56.33 -12.22
CA ASP A 982 5.10 -56.19 -10.77
C ASP A 982 3.99 -55.27 -10.25
N THR A 983 3.67 -55.42 -8.97
CA THR A 983 2.62 -54.65 -8.29
C THR A 983 3.25 -53.67 -7.29
N CYS A 984 2.81 -52.41 -7.31
CA CYS A 984 3.10 -51.42 -6.27
C CYS A 984 1.82 -50.97 -5.56
N VAL A 985 1.99 -50.36 -4.39
CA VAL A 985 0.91 -49.82 -3.57
C VAL A 985 0.95 -48.31 -3.66
N LEU A 986 -0.18 -47.74 -4.07
CA LEU A 986 -0.47 -46.31 -4.00
C LEU A 986 -1.19 -46.01 -2.70
N THR A 987 -0.81 -44.92 -2.05
CA THR A 987 -1.43 -44.41 -0.83
C THR A 987 -1.94 -43.00 -1.10
N VAL A 988 -3.24 -42.79 -0.95
CA VAL A 988 -3.95 -41.52 -1.06
C VAL A 988 -4.33 -41.05 0.34
N VAL A 989 -4.01 -39.82 0.68
CA VAL A 989 -4.41 -39.16 1.92
C VAL A 989 -5.36 -38.02 1.56
N VAL A 990 -6.50 -37.96 2.22
CA VAL A 990 -7.44 -36.82 2.11
C VAL A 990 -7.51 -36.16 3.48
N SER A 991 -7.25 -34.87 3.56
CA SER A 991 -7.31 -34.09 4.79
C SER A 991 -8.50 -33.15 4.75
N ASN A 992 -9.02 -32.76 5.91
CA ASN A 992 -9.95 -31.65 6.05
C ASN A 992 -9.30 -30.56 6.90
N GLU A 993 -8.74 -29.55 6.25
CA GLU A 993 -8.01 -28.43 6.86
C GLU A 993 -8.98 -27.31 7.30
N GLY A 994 -10.26 -27.44 6.96
CA GLY A 994 -11.31 -26.50 7.28
C GLY A 994 -11.97 -26.69 8.66
N PRO A 995 -12.59 -25.63 9.21
CA PRO A 995 -13.17 -25.63 10.56
C PRO A 995 -14.49 -26.44 10.68
N ARG A 996 -14.94 -27.13 9.61
CA ARG A 996 -16.22 -27.85 9.57
C ARG A 996 -16.02 -29.27 9.05
N SER A 997 -16.78 -30.24 9.59
CA SER A 997 -16.73 -31.63 9.12
C SER A 997 -17.23 -31.78 7.68
N ALA A 998 -16.46 -32.45 6.84
CA ALA A 998 -16.84 -32.84 5.49
C ALA A 998 -17.39 -34.27 5.47
N SER A 999 -18.47 -34.52 4.73
CA SER A 999 -19.08 -35.85 4.58
C SER A 999 -19.31 -36.19 3.11
N ALA A 1000 -19.64 -37.44 2.81
CA ALA A 1000 -19.82 -37.92 1.44
C ALA A 1000 -18.64 -37.59 0.50
N ILE A 1001 -17.42 -37.65 1.03
CA ILE A 1001 -16.20 -37.34 0.28
C ILE A 1001 -15.84 -38.51 -0.64
N TRP A 1002 -15.56 -38.22 -1.90
CA TRP A 1002 -15.12 -39.18 -2.92
C TRP A 1002 -13.87 -38.68 -3.63
N ALA A 1003 -12.84 -39.51 -3.68
CA ALA A 1003 -11.67 -39.29 -4.54
C ALA A 1003 -11.66 -40.29 -5.69
N THR A 1004 -11.22 -39.87 -6.87
CA THR A 1004 -11.06 -40.77 -8.03
C THR A 1004 -9.67 -40.61 -8.65
N SER A 1005 -9.04 -41.74 -8.94
CA SER A 1005 -7.83 -41.82 -9.76
C SER A 1005 -8.14 -42.56 -11.05
N LEU A 1006 -8.00 -41.89 -12.19
CA LEU A 1006 -8.09 -42.55 -13.50
C LEU A 1006 -6.73 -43.14 -13.84
N LEU A 1007 -6.61 -44.47 -13.88
CA LEU A 1007 -5.34 -45.10 -14.14
C LEU A 1007 -4.86 -44.78 -15.57
N PRO A 1008 -3.57 -44.46 -15.76
CA PRO A 1008 -3.02 -44.27 -17.09
C PRO A 1008 -3.17 -45.54 -17.95
N PRO A 1009 -3.16 -45.43 -19.29
CA PRO A 1009 -3.09 -46.59 -20.17
C PRO A 1009 -1.96 -47.54 -19.77
N HIS A 1010 -2.18 -48.85 -19.90
CA HIS A 1010 -1.22 -49.91 -19.52
C HIS A 1010 -0.93 -50.04 -18.02
N MET A 1011 -1.77 -49.44 -17.17
CA MET A 1011 -1.80 -49.69 -15.74
C MET A 1011 -3.16 -50.28 -15.32
N VAL A 1012 -3.12 -51.36 -14.54
CA VAL A 1012 -4.31 -52.09 -14.09
C VAL A 1012 -4.37 -52.15 -12.57
N PHE A 1013 -5.58 -51.98 -12.04
CA PHE A 1013 -5.87 -52.16 -10.62
C PHE A 1013 -5.77 -53.66 -10.24
N VAL A 1014 -5.05 -53.96 -9.16
CA VAL A 1014 -4.85 -55.33 -8.65
C VAL A 1014 -5.77 -55.62 -7.46
N GLY A 1015 -5.92 -54.68 -6.53
CA GLY A 1015 -6.77 -54.86 -5.35
C GLY A 1015 -6.50 -53.86 -4.23
N SER A 1016 -7.42 -53.77 -3.26
CA SER A 1016 -7.24 -53.06 -1.99
C SER A 1016 -7.78 -53.92 -0.85
N THR A 1017 -7.20 -53.78 0.35
CA THR A 1017 -7.74 -54.38 1.58
C THR A 1017 -8.82 -53.50 2.22
N GLN A 1018 -8.99 -52.26 1.74
CA GLN A 1018 -9.96 -51.30 2.26
C GLN A 1018 -11.23 -51.34 1.42
N ALA A 1019 -12.36 -51.71 2.04
CA ALA A 1019 -13.67 -51.79 1.38
C ALA A 1019 -14.13 -50.45 0.75
N ALA A 1020 -13.55 -49.33 1.22
CA ALA A 1020 -13.77 -47.99 0.69
C ALA A 1020 -13.15 -47.76 -0.71
N VAL A 1021 -12.20 -48.61 -1.14
CA VAL A 1021 -11.54 -48.46 -2.44
C VAL A 1021 -12.08 -49.49 -3.43
N THR A 1022 -12.67 -49.01 -4.52
CA THR A 1022 -13.25 -49.82 -5.58
C THR A 1022 -12.67 -49.45 -6.93
N SER A 1023 -12.76 -50.34 -7.92
CA SER A 1023 -12.33 -50.02 -9.29
C SER A 1023 -13.35 -50.48 -10.32
N SER A 1024 -13.61 -49.63 -11.31
CA SER A 1024 -14.44 -49.91 -12.46
C SER A 1024 -13.88 -49.22 -13.71
N SER A 1025 -13.79 -49.95 -14.82
CA SER A 1025 -13.42 -49.40 -16.15
C SER A 1025 -12.15 -48.51 -16.17
N GLY A 1026 -11.11 -48.88 -15.41
CA GLY A 1026 -9.85 -48.13 -15.35
C GLY A 1026 -9.83 -46.94 -14.38
N ALA A 1027 -10.95 -46.65 -13.72
CA ALA A 1027 -11.02 -45.70 -12.61
C ALA A 1027 -10.90 -46.45 -11.27
N VAL A 1028 -10.18 -45.87 -10.32
CA VAL A 1028 -10.15 -46.28 -8.91
C VAL A 1028 -10.87 -45.21 -8.11
N SER A 1029 -11.96 -45.57 -7.45
CA SER A 1029 -12.81 -44.67 -6.66
C SER A 1029 -12.69 -45.00 -5.19
N ILE A 1030 -12.49 -43.96 -4.38
CA ILE A 1030 -12.28 -44.03 -2.93
C ILE A 1030 -13.44 -43.32 -2.24
N ALA A 1031 -14.26 -44.07 -1.51
CA ALA A 1031 -15.32 -43.55 -0.66
C ALA A 1031 -14.73 -43.15 0.71
N VAL A 1032 -14.23 -41.92 0.82
CA VAL A 1032 -13.53 -41.42 2.02
C VAL A 1032 -14.47 -41.31 3.22
N GLY A 1033 -15.75 -40.99 2.98
CA GLY A 1033 -16.78 -40.94 4.02
C GLY A 1033 -16.87 -39.56 4.67
N THR A 1034 -16.63 -39.48 5.98
CA THR A 1034 -16.71 -38.24 6.76
C THR A 1034 -15.40 -37.96 7.47
N LEU A 1035 -14.87 -36.75 7.34
CA LEU A 1035 -13.71 -36.23 8.08
C LEU A 1035 -14.14 -35.05 8.97
N GLN A 1036 -13.72 -35.06 10.23
CA GLN A 1036 -13.86 -33.93 11.14
C GLN A 1036 -12.84 -32.82 10.81
N PRO A 1037 -12.94 -31.62 11.40
CA PRO A 1037 -11.90 -30.59 11.27
C PRO A 1037 -10.53 -31.13 11.70
N ASP A 1038 -9.51 -30.80 10.92
CA ASP A 1038 -8.11 -31.22 11.09
C ASP A 1038 -7.87 -32.74 11.04
N GLU A 1039 -8.82 -33.51 10.47
CA GLU A 1039 -8.73 -34.97 10.34
C GLU A 1039 -8.30 -35.40 8.93
N SER A 1040 -7.46 -36.43 8.83
CA SER A 1040 -7.05 -37.04 7.56
C SER A 1040 -7.43 -38.52 7.46
N GLY A 1041 -7.97 -38.91 6.31
CA GLY A 1041 -8.21 -40.30 5.92
C GLY A 1041 -7.12 -40.83 5.00
N THR A 1042 -6.58 -42.02 5.28
CA THR A 1042 -5.55 -42.67 4.45
C THR A 1042 -6.08 -43.94 3.79
N PHE A 1043 -5.92 -44.03 2.48
CA PHE A 1043 -6.42 -45.12 1.63
C PHE A 1043 -5.31 -45.65 0.75
N SER A 1044 -5.27 -46.96 0.55
CA SER A 1044 -4.21 -47.60 -0.22
C SER A 1044 -4.77 -48.65 -1.17
N PHE A 1045 -4.16 -48.77 -2.33
CA PHE A 1045 -4.50 -49.80 -3.31
C PHE A 1045 -3.31 -50.20 -4.17
N SER A 1046 -3.35 -51.44 -4.62
CA SER A 1046 -2.30 -52.04 -5.42
C SER A 1046 -2.59 -51.90 -6.91
N VAL A 1047 -1.60 -51.49 -7.69
CA VAL A 1047 -1.65 -51.37 -9.15
C VAL A 1047 -0.49 -52.13 -9.79
N ARG A 1048 -0.68 -52.60 -11.01
CA ARG A 1048 0.32 -53.30 -11.82
C ARG A 1048 0.43 -52.65 -13.18
N VAL A 1049 1.65 -52.48 -13.66
CA VAL A 1049 1.93 -51.99 -15.01
C VAL A 1049 2.15 -53.16 -15.95
N THR A 1050 1.63 -53.06 -17.17
CA THR A 1050 1.70 -54.13 -18.17
C THR A 1050 2.70 -53.86 -19.28
N ASP A 1051 3.16 -52.62 -19.46
CA ASP A 1051 4.16 -52.26 -20.46
C ASP A 1051 5.29 -51.36 -19.88
N PRO A 1052 6.52 -51.42 -20.45
CA PRO A 1052 7.61 -50.53 -20.09
C PRO A 1052 7.31 -49.06 -20.39
N GLY A 1053 7.54 -48.18 -19.43
CA GLY A 1053 7.38 -46.73 -19.60
C GLY A 1053 7.34 -45.96 -18.28
N THR A 1054 7.13 -44.64 -18.40
CA THR A 1054 6.89 -43.74 -17.27
C THR A 1054 5.39 -43.51 -17.14
N TYR A 1055 4.85 -43.68 -15.94
CA TYR A 1055 3.44 -43.52 -15.62
C TYR A 1055 3.26 -42.31 -14.72
N ARG A 1056 2.52 -41.31 -15.19
CA ARG A 1056 2.15 -40.12 -14.42
C ARG A 1056 0.72 -40.28 -13.94
N LEU A 1057 0.55 -40.58 -12.66
CA LEU A 1057 -0.76 -40.82 -12.10
C LEU A 1057 -1.30 -39.57 -11.45
N ALA A 1058 -2.61 -39.42 -11.55
CA ALA A 1058 -3.35 -38.36 -10.90
C ALA A 1058 -4.56 -38.90 -10.16
N ALA A 1059 -4.90 -38.25 -9.05
CA ALA A 1059 -6.22 -38.31 -8.46
C ALA A 1059 -6.75 -36.90 -8.22
N GLN A 1060 -8.08 -36.81 -8.14
CA GLN A 1060 -8.80 -35.62 -7.73
C GLN A 1060 -9.90 -35.99 -6.75
N LEU A 1061 -10.30 -35.05 -5.91
CA LEU A 1061 -11.60 -35.12 -5.25
C LEU A 1061 -12.70 -34.86 -6.28
N THR A 1062 -13.73 -35.69 -6.21
CA THR A 1062 -14.83 -35.71 -7.20
C THR A 1062 -16.17 -35.37 -6.59
N ALA A 1063 -16.32 -35.48 -5.27
CA ALA A 1063 -17.50 -35.06 -4.55
C ALA A 1063 -17.21 -34.86 -3.05
N ALA A 1064 -17.94 -33.95 -2.43
CA ALA A 1064 -18.09 -33.79 -0.99
C ALA A 1064 -19.49 -33.21 -0.69
N SER A 1065 -19.96 -33.32 0.55
CA SER A 1065 -21.28 -32.85 0.96
C SER A 1065 -21.41 -31.32 1.00
N LEU A 1066 -20.29 -30.63 1.09
CA LEU A 1066 -20.20 -29.17 1.17
C LEU A 1066 -19.15 -28.67 0.17
N PRO A 1067 -19.29 -27.46 -0.38
CA PRO A 1067 -18.31 -26.88 -1.29
C PRO A 1067 -17.00 -26.59 -0.56
N ASP A 1068 -15.92 -26.64 -1.31
CA ASP A 1068 -14.56 -26.30 -0.90
C ASP A 1068 -14.25 -24.84 -1.29
N PRO A 1069 -13.75 -23.97 -0.38
CA PRO A 1069 -13.49 -22.55 -0.65
C PRO A 1069 -12.57 -22.23 -1.80
N ASP A 1070 -11.49 -22.97 -1.94
CA ASP A 1070 -10.39 -22.69 -2.84
C ASP A 1070 -10.17 -23.81 -3.86
N SER A 1071 -10.79 -24.98 -3.64
CA SER A 1071 -10.83 -26.08 -4.59
C SER A 1071 -12.15 -26.22 -5.35
N TYR A 1072 -12.09 -26.58 -6.63
CA TYR A 1072 -13.27 -26.88 -7.45
C TYR A 1072 -13.46 -28.39 -7.67
N LEU A 1073 -14.09 -29.12 -6.74
CA LEU A 1073 -14.29 -30.57 -6.89
C LEU A 1073 -14.71 -31.02 -8.31
N ASN A 1074 -14.04 -32.04 -8.83
CA ASN A 1074 -14.24 -32.60 -10.17
C ASN A 1074 -13.85 -31.65 -11.34
N SER A 1075 -12.92 -30.71 -11.12
CA SER A 1075 -12.35 -29.77 -12.08
C SER A 1075 -11.12 -30.28 -12.84
N GLY A 1076 -10.73 -31.53 -12.61
CA GLY A 1076 -9.57 -32.15 -13.24
C GLY A 1076 -8.37 -32.28 -12.32
N THR A 1077 -7.20 -32.45 -12.93
CA THR A 1077 -5.94 -32.75 -12.22
C THR A 1077 -4.80 -31.87 -12.76
N SER A 1078 -5.12 -30.64 -13.18
CA SER A 1078 -4.15 -29.71 -13.78
C SER A 1078 -4.48 -28.24 -13.59
N ASP A 1079 -5.39 -27.93 -12.68
CA ASP A 1079 -5.91 -26.59 -12.40
C ASP A 1079 -5.24 -25.93 -11.19
N GLY A 1080 -4.39 -26.66 -10.48
CA GLY A 1080 -3.52 -26.12 -9.44
C GLY A 1080 -4.16 -26.03 -8.05
N ASP A 1081 -5.40 -26.50 -7.94
CA ASP A 1081 -6.14 -26.58 -6.69
C ASP A 1081 -5.59 -27.73 -5.82
N ASP A 1082 -5.81 -27.67 -4.51
CA ASP A 1082 -5.24 -28.62 -3.52
C ASP A 1082 -6.05 -29.92 -3.38
N ASP A 1083 -7.19 -30.02 -4.08
CA ASP A 1083 -8.01 -31.23 -4.18
C ASP A 1083 -7.49 -32.26 -5.20
N MET A 1084 -6.33 -32.03 -5.81
CA MET A 1084 -5.65 -32.96 -6.71
C MET A 1084 -4.28 -33.40 -6.22
N ALA A 1085 -3.88 -34.63 -6.59
CA ALA A 1085 -2.57 -35.18 -6.26
C ALA A 1085 -1.96 -35.94 -7.43
N LEU A 1086 -0.64 -35.79 -7.60
CA LEU A 1086 0.13 -36.45 -8.64
C LEU A 1086 1.20 -37.37 -8.05
N VAL A 1087 1.40 -38.54 -8.66
CA VAL A 1087 2.53 -39.42 -8.35
C VAL A 1087 3.07 -40.04 -9.63
N ASP A 1088 4.39 -40.02 -9.77
CA ASP A 1088 5.07 -40.59 -10.92
C ASP A 1088 5.73 -41.94 -10.56
N LEU A 1089 5.56 -42.90 -11.46
CA LEU A 1089 6.15 -44.24 -11.43
C LEU A 1089 6.90 -44.48 -12.74
N ARG A 1090 7.91 -45.36 -12.72
CA ARG A 1090 8.53 -45.85 -13.95
C ARG A 1090 8.83 -47.33 -13.88
N THR A 1091 8.85 -47.99 -15.03
CA THR A 1091 9.34 -49.37 -15.11
C THR A 1091 10.87 -49.41 -15.05
N SER A 1092 11.41 -50.52 -14.56
CA SER A 1092 12.86 -50.78 -14.59
C SER A 1092 13.36 -51.18 -15.98
N GLU A 1093 12.47 -51.70 -16.83
CA GLU A 1093 12.73 -51.96 -18.23
C GLU A 1093 12.74 -50.64 -19.02
N ALA A 1094 13.65 -50.53 -20.00
CA ALA A 1094 13.77 -49.36 -20.85
C ALA A 1094 12.51 -49.20 -21.73
N GLY A 1095 11.87 -48.04 -21.64
CA GLY A 1095 10.73 -47.66 -22.48
C GLY A 1095 10.60 -46.13 -22.52
N ASP A 1096 10.47 -45.58 -23.72
CA ASP A 1096 10.38 -44.13 -23.95
C ASP A 1096 8.94 -43.58 -23.85
N SER A 1097 7.97 -44.48 -23.63
CA SER A 1097 6.55 -44.11 -23.58
C SER A 1097 6.20 -43.49 -22.24
N VAL A 1098 5.46 -42.38 -22.27
CA VAL A 1098 4.90 -41.71 -21.09
C VAL A 1098 3.38 -41.90 -21.12
N TYR A 1099 2.86 -42.61 -20.12
CA TYR A 1099 1.44 -42.85 -19.94
C TYR A 1099 0.92 -41.93 -18.83
N VAL A 1100 -0.03 -41.06 -19.17
CA VAL A 1100 -0.55 -40.04 -18.24
C VAL A 1100 -1.98 -40.38 -17.87
N SER A 1101 -2.33 -40.20 -16.60
CA SER A 1101 -3.72 -40.27 -16.13
C SER A 1101 -4.58 -39.29 -16.94
N PRO A 1102 -5.73 -39.72 -17.46
CA PRO A 1102 -6.66 -38.81 -18.11
C PRO A 1102 -7.08 -37.68 -17.17
N ASN A 1103 -7.22 -36.47 -17.71
CA ASN A 1103 -7.61 -35.26 -16.98
C ASN A 1103 -9.02 -34.81 -17.40
N PRO A 1104 -10.08 -35.30 -16.73
CA PRO A 1104 -11.45 -34.91 -17.05
C PRO A 1104 -11.78 -33.52 -16.48
N ASN A 1105 -12.50 -32.69 -17.24
CA ASN A 1105 -13.05 -31.38 -16.83
C ASN A 1105 -12.07 -30.22 -16.50
N PRO A 1106 -10.91 -30.07 -17.16
CA PRO A 1106 -9.85 -29.14 -16.76
C PRO A 1106 -10.27 -27.66 -16.69
N ARG A 1107 -10.00 -27.02 -15.55
CA ARG A 1107 -10.15 -25.57 -15.34
C ARG A 1107 -8.85 -24.77 -15.65
N PRO A 1108 -8.89 -23.58 -16.29
CA PRO A 1108 -7.69 -22.78 -16.60
C PRO A 1108 -7.18 -21.90 -15.43
N LEU A 1109 -5.86 -21.83 -15.23
CA LEU A 1109 -5.16 -21.07 -14.16
C LEU A 1109 -5.23 -19.52 -14.31
N PRO A 1110 -5.45 -18.74 -13.23
CA PRO A 1110 -5.31 -17.26 -13.19
C PRO A 1110 -3.86 -16.74 -13.00
N VAL A 1111 -3.60 -15.46 -13.32
CA VAL A 1111 -2.25 -14.82 -13.34
C VAL A 1111 -1.86 -14.23 -11.97
N VAL A 1112 -0.61 -14.46 -11.53
CA VAL A 1112 -0.04 -14.02 -10.23
C VAL A 1112 0.39 -12.54 -10.23
N GLN A 1113 0.07 -11.79 -9.16
CA GLN A 1113 0.61 -10.46 -8.82
C GLN A 1113 1.30 -10.50 -7.44
N GLY A 1114 2.49 -9.90 -7.28
CA GLY A 1114 3.30 -9.92 -6.04
C GLY A 1114 3.06 -8.72 -5.11
N ASN A 1115 3.10 -8.96 -3.79
CA ASN A 1115 2.72 -8.01 -2.73
C ASN A 1115 3.78 -7.86 -1.60
N GLN A 1116 5.06 -7.66 -1.91
CA GLN A 1116 6.11 -7.52 -0.89
C GLN A 1116 6.18 -6.11 -0.25
N PRO A 1117 6.16 -5.97 1.09
CA PRO A 1117 6.33 -4.69 1.81
C PRO A 1117 7.81 -4.22 1.87
N THR A 1118 8.04 -2.96 2.24
CA THR A 1118 9.39 -2.35 2.26
C THR A 1118 10.26 -2.89 3.42
N PRO A 1119 11.50 -3.35 3.19
CA PRO A 1119 12.29 -4.03 4.22
C PRO A 1119 12.90 -3.10 5.29
N PRO A 1120 13.02 -3.54 6.56
CA PRO A 1120 13.71 -2.84 7.65
C PRO A 1120 15.20 -2.58 7.37
N ALA A 1121 15.69 -1.40 7.78
CA ALA A 1121 17.07 -1.00 7.58
C ALA A 1121 18.12 -1.73 8.47
N THR A 1122 17.68 -2.63 9.35
CA THR A 1122 18.50 -3.35 10.34
C THR A 1122 18.68 -4.83 10.04
N GLU A 1123 18.09 -5.30 8.95
CA GLU A 1123 18.07 -6.69 8.54
C GLU A 1123 18.54 -6.75 7.08
N ALA A 1124 19.03 -7.91 6.66
CA ALA A 1124 19.08 -8.21 5.24
C ALA A 1124 17.63 -8.47 4.76
N ASP A 1125 17.43 -8.40 3.45
CA ASP A 1125 16.16 -8.81 2.81
C ASP A 1125 16.55 -9.65 1.61
N LEU A 1126 16.74 -10.95 1.82
CA LEU A 1126 17.39 -11.83 0.85
C LEU A 1126 16.37 -12.61 0.05
N SER A 1127 16.12 -12.14 -1.17
CA SER A 1127 15.34 -12.92 -2.14
C SER A 1127 16.25 -13.81 -2.99
N LEU A 1128 15.82 -15.03 -3.23
CA LEU A 1128 16.47 -16.02 -4.07
C LEU A 1128 15.75 -16.18 -5.40
N ALA A 1129 16.50 -16.08 -6.49
CA ALA A 1129 16.04 -16.45 -7.82
C ALA A 1129 16.90 -17.57 -8.37
N LEU A 1130 16.27 -18.53 -9.05
CA LEU A 1130 16.92 -19.67 -9.70
C LEU A 1130 16.45 -19.76 -11.16
N TRP A 1131 17.40 -19.82 -12.09
CA TRP A 1131 17.10 -20.08 -13.51
C TRP A 1131 18.20 -20.92 -14.17
N ALA A 1132 17.91 -21.41 -15.37
CA ALA A 1132 18.81 -22.23 -16.17
C ALA A 1132 19.10 -21.53 -17.49
N SER A 1133 20.31 -21.73 -18.03
CA SER A 1133 20.67 -21.29 -19.38
C SER A 1133 19.80 -21.94 -20.46
N ASN A 1134 19.26 -23.12 -20.20
CA ASN A 1134 18.32 -23.82 -21.08
C ASN A 1134 17.35 -24.67 -20.24
N ARG A 1135 16.05 -24.38 -20.30
CA ARG A 1135 15.04 -25.20 -19.59
C ARG A 1135 14.73 -26.52 -20.29
N VAL A 1136 15.31 -26.78 -21.45
CA VAL A 1136 15.16 -28.02 -22.22
C VAL A 1136 16.52 -28.58 -22.70
N PRO A 1137 17.44 -28.93 -21.79
CA PRO A 1137 18.76 -29.44 -22.15
C PRO A 1137 18.68 -30.90 -22.58
N ILE A 1138 19.69 -31.41 -23.27
CA ILE A 1138 19.74 -32.81 -23.70
C ILE A 1138 20.50 -33.60 -22.62
N SER A 1139 20.07 -34.83 -22.30
CA SER A 1139 20.77 -35.68 -21.33
C SER A 1139 22.24 -35.85 -21.74
N GLY A 1140 23.16 -35.55 -20.83
CA GLY A 1140 24.60 -35.53 -21.06
C GLY A 1140 25.17 -34.17 -21.48
N SER A 1141 24.34 -33.14 -21.71
CA SER A 1141 24.84 -31.76 -21.86
C SER A 1141 25.15 -31.14 -20.50
N VAL A 1142 25.95 -30.07 -20.47
CA VAL A 1142 26.06 -29.26 -19.26
C VAL A 1142 25.09 -28.11 -19.35
N LEU A 1143 24.30 -27.99 -18.30
CA LEU A 1143 23.39 -26.89 -18.07
C LEU A 1143 24.05 -25.91 -17.09
N SER A 1144 23.98 -24.61 -17.37
CA SER A 1144 24.34 -23.61 -16.37
C SER A 1144 23.11 -23.27 -15.56
N LEU A 1145 23.05 -23.75 -14.32
CA LEU A 1145 22.11 -23.23 -13.34
C LEU A 1145 22.69 -21.93 -12.81
N SER A 1146 21.84 -20.95 -12.55
CA SER A 1146 22.27 -19.67 -11.97
C SER A 1146 21.35 -19.34 -10.82
N VAL A 1147 21.95 -19.04 -9.68
CA VAL A 1147 21.26 -18.46 -8.52
C VAL A 1147 21.61 -16.99 -8.42
N ALA A 1148 20.63 -16.13 -8.18
CA ALA A 1148 20.84 -14.76 -7.75
C ALA A 1148 20.27 -14.63 -6.34
N VAL A 1149 21.09 -14.13 -5.42
CA VAL A 1149 20.58 -13.65 -4.14
C VAL A 1149 20.60 -12.13 -4.20
N THR A 1150 19.43 -11.51 -4.05
CA THR A 1150 19.27 -10.06 -4.03
C THR A 1150 19.10 -9.62 -2.59
N ASN A 1151 19.87 -8.63 -2.16
CA ASN A 1151 19.70 -8.03 -0.86
C ASN A 1151 19.02 -6.68 -0.99
N ARG A 1152 17.73 -6.61 -0.66
CA ARG A 1152 16.96 -5.35 -0.64
C ARG A 1152 16.88 -4.72 0.75
N GLY A 1153 17.51 -5.35 1.74
CA GLY A 1153 17.52 -4.93 3.14
C GLY A 1153 18.54 -3.83 3.40
N GLY A 1154 18.59 -3.35 4.64
CA GLY A 1154 19.48 -2.24 5.00
C GLY A 1154 20.88 -2.64 5.47
N LEU A 1155 21.18 -3.93 5.59
CA LEU A 1155 22.52 -4.41 5.96
C LEU A 1155 23.19 -5.17 4.83
N VAL A 1156 24.51 -5.07 4.72
CA VAL A 1156 25.30 -5.99 3.90
C VAL A 1156 25.14 -7.40 4.48
N ALA A 1157 24.64 -8.34 3.67
CA ALA A 1157 24.52 -9.73 4.07
C ALA A 1157 25.86 -10.45 3.85
N THR A 1158 26.40 -11.11 4.86
CA THR A 1158 27.70 -11.81 4.80
C THR A 1158 27.57 -13.27 5.18
N ASN A 1159 28.48 -14.11 4.69
CA ASN A 1159 28.43 -15.57 4.84
C ASN A 1159 27.06 -16.16 4.45
N VAL A 1160 26.50 -15.66 3.35
CA VAL A 1160 25.24 -16.16 2.80
C VAL A 1160 25.50 -17.53 2.18
N VAL A 1161 24.66 -18.52 2.47
CA VAL A 1161 24.82 -19.89 1.98
C VAL A 1161 23.55 -20.31 1.25
N VAL A 1162 23.64 -20.45 -0.06
CA VAL A 1162 22.55 -21.02 -0.87
C VAL A 1162 22.77 -22.53 -0.99
N GLN A 1163 21.74 -23.31 -0.69
CA GLN A 1163 21.78 -24.75 -0.87
C GLN A 1163 20.83 -25.15 -1.99
N LEU A 1164 21.38 -25.74 -3.06
CA LEU A 1164 20.60 -26.32 -4.15
C LEU A 1164 20.45 -27.82 -3.93
N THR A 1165 19.29 -28.37 -4.25
CA THR A 1165 19.10 -29.81 -4.39
C THR A 1165 18.99 -30.14 -5.87
N LEU A 1166 20.01 -30.82 -6.39
CA LEU A 1166 20.05 -31.29 -7.77
C LEU A 1166 19.26 -32.58 -7.95
N PRO A 1167 18.62 -32.76 -9.12
CA PRO A 1167 18.03 -34.02 -9.53
C PRO A 1167 19.04 -35.18 -9.53
N ALA A 1168 18.56 -36.39 -9.29
CA ALA A 1168 19.40 -37.58 -9.24
C ALA A 1168 20.15 -37.80 -10.58
N GLY A 1169 21.47 -37.99 -10.50
CA GLY A 1169 22.34 -38.19 -11.66
C GLY A 1169 22.93 -36.90 -12.23
N TRP A 1170 22.46 -35.73 -11.80
CA TRP A 1170 23.10 -34.47 -12.15
C TRP A 1170 24.35 -34.28 -11.29
N SER A 1171 25.41 -33.78 -11.90
CA SER A 1171 26.68 -33.58 -11.20
C SER A 1171 27.33 -32.27 -11.60
N VAL A 1172 27.85 -31.50 -10.64
CA VAL A 1172 28.59 -30.27 -10.93
C VAL A 1172 29.86 -30.59 -11.74
N THR A 1173 30.05 -29.92 -12.88
CA THR A 1173 31.19 -30.20 -13.79
C THR A 1173 32.41 -29.34 -13.54
N ASN A 1174 32.25 -28.18 -12.89
CA ASN A 1174 33.36 -27.34 -12.42
C ASN A 1174 32.90 -26.47 -11.24
N GLY A 1175 33.52 -26.60 -10.08
CA GLY A 1175 33.00 -26.07 -8.81
C GLY A 1175 34.04 -25.38 -7.92
N ALA A 1176 34.85 -24.47 -8.48
CA ALA A 1176 35.77 -23.68 -7.66
C ALA A 1176 34.98 -22.84 -6.64
N GLY A 1177 35.11 -23.18 -5.35
CA GLY A 1177 34.39 -22.53 -4.24
C GLY A 1177 33.03 -23.13 -3.89
N LEU A 1178 32.57 -24.17 -4.59
CA LEU A 1178 31.33 -24.89 -4.27
C LEU A 1178 31.63 -26.15 -3.45
N SER A 1179 30.73 -26.53 -2.54
CA SER A 1179 30.82 -27.84 -1.86
C SER A 1179 29.65 -28.72 -2.26
N VAL A 1180 29.91 -30.01 -2.53
CA VAL A 1180 28.93 -30.96 -3.06
C VAL A 1180 28.86 -32.17 -2.14
N ALA A 1181 27.66 -32.49 -1.67
CA ALA A 1181 27.38 -33.63 -0.79
C ALA A 1181 26.12 -34.37 -1.28
N GLY A 1182 26.31 -35.40 -2.11
CA GLY A 1182 25.19 -36.10 -2.75
C GLY A 1182 24.46 -35.18 -3.74
N PRO A 1183 23.11 -35.05 -3.68
CA PRO A 1183 22.37 -34.14 -4.54
C PRO A 1183 22.51 -32.67 -4.12
N LEU A 1184 23.08 -32.39 -2.95
CA LEU A 1184 23.14 -31.03 -2.41
C LEU A 1184 24.40 -30.31 -2.92
N VAL A 1185 24.18 -29.11 -3.46
CA VAL A 1185 25.25 -28.18 -3.85
C VAL A 1185 25.14 -26.94 -3.00
N THR A 1186 26.19 -26.66 -2.23
CA THR A 1186 26.27 -25.51 -1.37
C THR A 1186 27.12 -24.43 -2.03
N VAL A 1187 26.52 -23.25 -2.17
CA VAL A 1187 27.08 -22.06 -2.79
C VAL A 1187 27.35 -21.01 -1.70
N PRO A 1188 28.61 -20.82 -1.27
CA PRO A 1188 28.96 -19.78 -0.33
C PRO A 1188 29.11 -18.42 -1.03
N ILE A 1189 28.41 -17.42 -0.51
CA ILE A 1189 28.48 -16.02 -0.93
C ILE A 1189 29.04 -15.20 0.23
N ALA A 1190 30.25 -14.67 0.03
CA ALA A 1190 30.99 -13.99 1.09
C ALA A 1190 30.27 -12.72 1.59
N SER A 1191 29.74 -11.92 0.66
CA SER A 1191 29.00 -10.70 0.99
C SER A 1191 28.10 -10.24 -0.16
N ILE A 1192 26.94 -9.67 0.16
CA ILE A 1192 25.99 -9.03 -0.76
C ILE A 1192 25.68 -7.64 -0.21
N ALA A 1193 26.11 -6.59 -0.91
CA ALA A 1193 25.85 -5.22 -0.49
C ALA A 1193 24.36 -4.85 -0.60
N VAL A 1194 23.95 -3.84 0.16
CA VAL A 1194 22.58 -3.30 0.16
C VAL A 1194 22.18 -2.85 -1.24
N GLY A 1195 21.00 -3.28 -1.70
CA GLY A 1195 20.47 -2.98 -3.03
C GLY A 1195 21.22 -3.65 -4.17
N GLN A 1196 22.11 -4.60 -3.88
CA GLN A 1196 22.85 -5.37 -4.86
C GLN A 1196 22.39 -6.83 -4.87
N PHE A 1197 22.74 -7.54 -5.93
CA PHE A 1197 22.58 -8.98 -6.01
C PHE A 1197 23.92 -9.63 -6.34
N VAL A 1198 24.13 -10.83 -5.83
CA VAL A 1198 25.27 -11.67 -6.23
C VAL A 1198 24.73 -12.88 -6.99
N ARG A 1199 25.33 -13.15 -8.15
CA ARG A 1199 25.01 -14.35 -8.93
C ARG A 1199 26.12 -15.38 -8.86
N ALA A 1200 25.73 -16.63 -8.74
CA ALA A 1200 26.62 -17.77 -8.87
C ALA A 1200 26.09 -18.70 -9.95
N GLY A 1201 26.94 -18.97 -10.95
CA GLY A 1201 26.69 -20.01 -11.96
C GLY A 1201 27.16 -21.36 -11.44
N ILE A 1202 26.26 -22.35 -11.45
CA ILE A 1202 26.52 -23.75 -11.13
C ILE A 1202 26.42 -24.56 -12.43
N PRO A 1203 27.55 -24.86 -13.11
CA PRO A 1203 27.53 -25.73 -14.27
C PRO A 1203 27.28 -27.18 -13.81
N VAL A 1204 26.18 -27.77 -14.26
CA VAL A 1204 25.77 -29.13 -13.93
C VAL A 1204 25.70 -29.97 -15.20
N LEU A 1205 26.36 -31.13 -15.19
CA LEU A 1205 26.10 -32.19 -16.17
C LEU A 1205 24.70 -32.68 -15.90
N VAL A 1206 23.78 -32.41 -16.82
CA VAL A 1206 22.42 -32.96 -16.72
C VAL A 1206 22.46 -34.42 -17.15
N SER A 1207 21.79 -35.26 -16.38
CA SER A 1207 21.65 -36.69 -16.66
C SER A 1207 20.21 -37.11 -16.48
N GLY A 1208 19.79 -38.11 -17.25
CA GLY A 1208 18.40 -38.54 -17.29
C GLY A 1208 17.54 -37.72 -18.24
N THR A 1209 16.32 -38.17 -18.49
CA THR A 1209 15.34 -37.52 -19.37
C THR A 1209 14.06 -37.21 -18.58
N GLY A 1210 13.21 -36.34 -19.12
CA GLY A 1210 11.96 -35.92 -18.48
C GLY A 1210 12.09 -34.64 -17.65
N GLU A 1211 11.02 -34.30 -16.95
CA GLU A 1211 10.94 -33.10 -16.12
C GLU A 1211 11.68 -33.33 -14.80
N GLN A 1212 12.66 -32.48 -14.53
CA GLN A 1212 13.54 -32.53 -13.39
C GLN A 1212 13.42 -31.21 -12.64
N VAL A 1213 13.29 -31.26 -11.32
CA VAL A 1213 13.12 -30.07 -10.49
C VAL A 1213 14.42 -29.83 -9.73
N VAL A 1214 15.00 -28.65 -9.94
CA VAL A 1214 16.05 -28.13 -9.07
C VAL A 1214 15.37 -27.22 -8.06
N THR A 1215 15.65 -27.42 -6.78
CA THR A 1215 15.22 -26.51 -5.72
C THR A 1215 16.43 -25.81 -5.11
N ALA A 1216 16.23 -24.60 -4.61
CA ALA A 1216 17.25 -23.81 -3.95
C ALA A 1216 16.62 -23.05 -2.78
N VAL A 1217 17.38 -22.91 -1.70
CA VAL A 1217 16.98 -22.18 -0.50
C VAL A 1217 18.19 -21.49 0.13
N ILE A 1218 18.00 -20.33 0.74
CA ILE A 1218 19.03 -19.68 1.56
C ILE A 1218 19.04 -20.35 2.94
N THR A 1219 20.17 -20.96 3.29
CA THR A 1219 20.29 -21.82 4.49
C THR A 1219 21.14 -21.22 5.60
N ALA A 1220 21.76 -20.06 5.33
CA ALA A 1220 22.43 -19.25 6.33
C ALA A 1220 22.70 -17.85 5.77
N ALA A 1221 22.66 -16.86 6.66
CA ALA A 1221 23.30 -15.56 6.51
C ALA A 1221 23.75 -15.09 7.90
N THR A 1222 24.77 -14.22 7.97
CA THR A 1222 25.24 -13.69 9.26
C THR A 1222 24.26 -12.69 9.85
N GLN A 1223 23.55 -11.97 8.99
CA GLN A 1223 22.54 -10.97 9.37
C GLN A 1223 21.16 -11.62 9.32
N PRO A 1224 20.26 -11.29 10.26
CA PRO A 1224 18.87 -11.71 10.19
C PRO A 1224 18.24 -11.19 8.89
N ASP A 1225 17.38 -12.01 8.30
CA ASP A 1225 16.56 -11.64 7.14
C ASP A 1225 15.13 -11.37 7.59
N THR A 1226 14.51 -10.43 6.89
CA THR A 1226 13.33 -9.67 7.32
C THR A 1226 12.09 -10.55 7.47
N ASP A 1227 11.95 -11.53 6.57
CA ASP A 1227 10.80 -12.42 6.49
C ASP A 1227 11.20 -13.92 6.49
N SER A 1228 12.50 -14.23 6.46
CA SER A 1228 13.01 -15.59 6.30
C SER A 1228 13.99 -15.99 7.41
N PRO A 1229 13.64 -16.92 8.31
CA PRO A 1229 14.55 -17.38 9.35
C PRO A 1229 15.44 -18.49 8.81
N HIS A 1230 16.55 -18.15 8.11
CA HIS A 1230 17.64 -18.98 7.46
C HIS A 1230 18.00 -20.37 8.05
N THR A 1231 17.02 -21.19 8.39
CA THR A 1231 17.12 -22.39 9.24
C THR A 1231 16.07 -23.44 8.86
N ASN A 1232 15.17 -23.12 7.93
CA ASN A 1232 14.13 -23.99 7.39
C ASN A 1232 14.61 -24.72 6.11
N ALA A 1233 13.86 -25.76 5.72
CA ALA A 1233 14.09 -26.51 4.49
C ALA A 1233 13.09 -26.03 3.42
N TYR A 1234 13.51 -26.10 2.15
CA TYR A 1234 12.70 -25.75 0.98
C TYR A 1234 11.24 -26.24 1.09
N GLY A 1235 10.27 -25.37 0.82
CA GLY A 1235 8.83 -25.65 0.79
C GLY A 1235 7.97 -24.79 1.72
N GLN A 1236 8.50 -23.67 2.26
CA GLN A 1236 7.74 -22.74 3.10
C GLN A 1236 7.09 -21.59 2.32
N GLY A 1237 7.46 -21.42 1.04
CA GLY A 1237 6.86 -20.38 0.17
C GLY A 1237 7.36 -18.96 0.47
N GLU A 1238 8.54 -18.86 1.10
CA GLU A 1238 9.28 -17.64 1.39
C GLU A 1238 10.05 -17.17 0.13
N ASP A 1239 10.47 -15.89 0.07
CA ASP A 1239 11.12 -15.32 -1.10
C ASP A 1239 12.62 -15.66 -1.20
N ASP A 1240 13.16 -16.33 -0.18
CA ASP A 1240 14.49 -16.93 -0.10
C ASP A 1240 14.53 -18.39 -0.64
N GLU A 1241 13.40 -18.88 -1.15
CA GLU A 1241 13.25 -20.16 -1.84
C GLU A 1241 13.04 -19.98 -3.35
N ALA A 1242 13.60 -20.87 -4.15
CA ALA A 1242 13.34 -20.90 -5.59
C ALA A 1242 13.32 -22.33 -6.13
N SER A 1243 12.39 -22.64 -7.03
CA SER A 1243 12.43 -23.87 -7.81
C SER A 1243 12.47 -23.61 -9.31
N LEU A 1244 13.04 -24.58 -10.00
CA LEU A 1244 13.25 -24.54 -11.41
C LEU A 1244 12.97 -25.92 -12.02
N ASN A 1245 11.89 -25.98 -12.80
CA ASN A 1245 11.63 -27.11 -13.67
C ASN A 1245 12.51 -27.01 -14.93
N VAL A 1246 13.23 -28.10 -15.19
CA VAL A 1246 14.06 -28.32 -16.36
C VAL A 1246 13.62 -29.62 -17.01
N ARG A 1247 13.24 -29.56 -18.28
CA ARG A 1247 12.81 -30.72 -19.06
C ARG A 1247 13.99 -31.28 -19.85
N VAL A 1248 14.67 -32.29 -19.33
CA VAL A 1248 15.81 -32.90 -20.02
C VAL A 1248 15.33 -33.81 -21.15
N GLN A 1249 15.83 -33.61 -22.38
CA GLN A 1249 15.52 -34.42 -23.57
C GLN A 1249 16.41 -35.64 -23.70
#